data_AF-H2LUF8-F1
#
_entry.id   AF-H2LUF8-F1
#
_cell.length_a   1.000
_cell.length_b   1.000
_cell.length_c   1.000
_cell.angle_alpha   90.00
_cell.angle_beta   90.00
_cell.angle_gamma   90.00
#
_symmetry.space_group_name_H-M   'P 1'
#
loop_
_entity.id
_entity.type
_entity.pdbx_description
1 polymer ?
#
loop_
_entity_poly.entity_id
_entity_poly.type
_entity_poly.pdbx_seq_one_letter_code
_entity_poly.pdbx_strand_id
1 'polypeptide(L)'
;MTSEWGEKSTADLMSAYVSKEAGFGVPKEGWRICLAHVFKEKRKPFQAKDVSLSNLWEHIGLGIRYLRWWYKKTQVEKKAPFIDMFHALPLRQIYGAPLGGIGGGTITRGWRGEFCRWQLNPGMYHYKTVIADQFTVCLRRGGQTVYQQVLSVEHPSTLQGWNWGYCGEYAFYHALYPRAWTVYHLPGQNVTLTCRQISPVIPHDYKDSSLPVAVFVWDIENKNDYALEVSIMFTMVNGSGHKDDSSGGHWNEPFHLEKEGKALSGVLLHHCTAVNPYTLCISAREQPDRKVSHQTAFSPSGTCSGLWSDLMTDGRLDSPSGSSPPTQKGEKVAAALAVGCSVPAHGHNDVEFCLAWDMPLITFGSRERKHVRRYTRYFGSKGEASPSLSHYALTHYKEWERRIEEWQSPILQDSSLPSWYKSALFNELYFVADGGTVWTELAEDADVSGGVRSEDGGLPAQPDVIKEYGRFAYLEGQEYRMYNTYDVHFYASFALIMLWPKLALSVQYDIAGSVVQQDLTERLHLMSGRYSPVKTKNVVPHDIGDPDDEPWHRLNAYLIHDTAGWKDLNLKFVLQVYRDFHITQDNQYLKDMWPICQAVMESEIKFDLDGDGLIENSGYADQTYDGWTVTGPSAYCGGLWLASLCVMCKMARLVDTERTYQHYKDILDRGSAAFDKLLWNGKYYNYDSSGRYHSNSVMSDQCAGHWFLKASACGEEDYQANVFKSKQKIQSTLKSIFDLNVMAFAGGQMGAVNGMRPEGVPDRSSVQSDEVWIGVVYGLAATMIHEGMREEGMHTAEGCYRTVWERLGMAFQTPEAYCEKNIYRSLAYMRPLSIWAMQLALNMTQKDQAPTTGDSDEVGT
;
A
#
# COMPACT_ATOMS: atom_id res chain seq x y z
N MET A 1 -22.58 -4.84 24.83
CA MET A 1 -23.00 -4.20 23.56
C MET A 1 -23.51 -5.27 22.61
N THR A 2 -24.63 -4.96 21.97
CA THR A 2 -25.53 -5.83 21.17
C THR A 2 -24.88 -6.31 19.86
N SER A 3 -25.46 -7.37 19.27
CA SER A 3 -25.11 -7.99 17.98
C SER A 3 -25.25 -7.08 16.74
N GLU A 4 -25.38 -5.77 16.92
CA GLU A 4 -25.63 -4.78 15.86
C GLU A 4 -24.35 -4.35 15.12
N TRP A 5 -23.16 -4.61 15.68
CA TRP A 5 -21.89 -4.03 15.23
C TRP A 5 -21.01 -4.90 14.33
N GLY A 6 -21.54 -6.01 13.81
CA GLY A 6 -20.74 -7.03 13.10
C GLY A 6 -20.09 -8.04 14.05
N GLU A 7 -19.14 -8.81 13.54
CA GLU A 7 -18.39 -9.79 14.34
C GLU A 7 -17.57 -9.09 15.44
N LYS A 8 -17.49 -9.70 16.64
CA LYS A 8 -16.73 -9.10 17.75
C LYS A 8 -15.23 -9.17 17.47
N SER A 9 -14.57 -8.02 17.58
CA SER A 9 -13.11 -7.94 17.63
C SER A 9 -12.57 -8.72 18.83
N THR A 10 -11.43 -9.40 18.65
CA THR A 10 -10.77 -10.14 19.75
C THR A 10 -9.96 -9.24 20.68
N ALA A 11 -9.65 -8.00 20.25
CA ALA A 11 -8.87 -7.04 21.02
C ALA A 11 -9.72 -5.98 21.74
N ASP A 12 -11.05 -6.14 21.77
CA ASP A 12 -11.95 -5.24 22.50
C ASP A 12 -11.79 -3.76 22.07
N LEU A 13 -11.54 -3.49 20.78
CA LEU A 13 -11.25 -2.13 20.23
C LEU A 13 -12.32 -1.07 20.58
N MET A 14 -13.55 -1.50 20.84
CA MET A 14 -14.70 -0.66 21.18
C MET A 14 -15.11 -0.73 22.65
N SER A 15 -14.37 -1.44 23.53
CA SER A 15 -14.81 -1.67 24.92
C SER A 15 -14.91 -0.40 25.77
N ALA A 16 -14.14 0.63 25.42
CA ALA A 16 -14.16 1.93 26.08
C ALA A 16 -15.24 2.88 25.53
N TYR A 17 -15.95 2.51 24.46
CA TYR A 17 -16.97 3.36 23.87
C TYR A 17 -18.24 3.31 24.71
N VAL A 18 -18.66 4.42 25.32
CA VAL A 18 -19.79 4.44 26.27
C VAL A 18 -21.12 4.84 25.64
N SER A 19 -21.06 5.45 24.45
CA SER A 19 -22.22 5.95 23.72
C SER A 19 -22.95 4.83 22.95
N LYS A 20 -24.18 5.11 22.52
CA LYS A 20 -25.00 4.23 21.66
C LYS A 20 -25.10 4.72 20.21
N GLU A 21 -24.49 5.87 19.92
CA GLU A 21 -24.55 6.49 18.61
C GLU A 21 -23.79 5.68 17.57
N ALA A 22 -24.42 5.41 16.43
CA ALA A 22 -23.77 4.79 15.28
C ALA A 22 -23.22 5.80 14.28
N GLY A 23 -23.65 7.05 14.40
CA GLY A 23 -23.37 8.07 13.40
C GLY A 23 -24.13 7.82 12.10
N PHE A 24 -24.10 8.83 11.24
CA PHE A 24 -24.83 8.83 9.99
C PHE A 24 -24.04 8.11 8.88
N GLY A 25 -24.67 7.14 8.22
CA GLY A 25 -24.09 6.47 7.04
C GLY A 25 -22.79 5.69 7.31
N VAL A 26 -22.52 5.30 8.55
CA VAL A 26 -21.35 4.48 8.89
C VAL A 26 -21.62 3.02 8.48
N PRO A 27 -20.76 2.38 7.67
CA PRO A 27 -20.99 1.00 7.27
C PRO A 27 -20.82 0.04 8.45
N LYS A 28 -21.49 -1.12 8.32
CA LYS A 28 -21.42 -2.19 9.34
C LYS A 28 -20.02 -2.81 9.38
N GLU A 29 -19.49 -3.16 8.21
CA GLU A 29 -18.20 -3.81 8.01
C GLU A 29 -17.06 -2.79 7.92
N GLY A 30 -15.88 -3.14 8.44
CA GLY A 30 -14.69 -2.30 8.44
C GLY A 30 -13.98 -2.29 9.79
N TRP A 31 -12.83 -1.62 9.86
CA TRP A 31 -12.05 -1.53 11.10
C TRP A 31 -12.61 -0.42 11.98
N ARG A 32 -13.07 -0.76 13.19
CA ARG A 32 -13.70 0.19 14.13
C ARG A 32 -12.94 0.24 15.45
N ILE A 33 -12.64 1.45 15.93
CA ILE A 33 -11.86 1.67 17.15
C ILE A 33 -12.36 2.89 17.93
N CYS A 34 -12.51 2.73 19.25
CA CYS A 34 -12.88 3.83 20.13
C CYS A 34 -11.71 4.82 20.28
N LEU A 35 -11.97 6.12 20.28
CA LEU A 35 -10.92 7.15 20.39
C LEU A 35 -10.15 7.07 21.73
N ALA A 36 -10.76 6.50 22.77
CA ALA A 36 -10.12 6.24 24.06
C ALA A 36 -9.31 4.91 24.11
N HIS A 37 -9.32 4.09 23.06
CA HIS A 37 -8.61 2.81 23.07
C HIS A 37 -7.10 3.00 23.27
N VAL A 38 -6.48 2.06 23.97
CA VAL A 38 -5.02 1.99 24.17
C VAL A 38 -4.56 0.57 23.90
N PHE A 39 -3.73 0.41 22.86
CA PHE A 39 -3.09 -0.85 22.55
C PHE A 39 -2.13 -1.26 23.68
N LYS A 40 -2.36 -2.45 24.24
CA LYS A 40 -1.60 -2.99 25.37
C LYS A 40 -0.24 -3.54 24.94
N GLU A 41 -0.18 -4.16 23.76
CA GLU A 41 1.06 -4.71 23.22
C GLU A 41 1.86 -3.63 22.51
N LYS A 42 3.13 -3.52 22.90
CA LYS A 42 4.11 -2.65 22.26
C LYS A 42 5.21 -3.53 21.69
N ARG A 43 5.62 -3.23 20.46
CA ARG A 43 6.74 -3.90 19.80
C ARG A 43 7.82 -2.92 19.45
N LYS A 44 9.03 -3.44 19.29
CA LYS A 44 10.21 -2.69 18.88
C LYS A 44 10.62 -3.12 17.47
N PRO A 45 11.23 -2.22 16.69
CA PRO A 45 11.80 -2.61 15.41
C PRO A 45 12.93 -3.61 15.64
N PHE A 46 13.14 -4.51 14.68
CA PHE A 46 14.28 -5.42 14.66
C PHE A 46 15.59 -4.63 14.66
N GLN A 47 16.53 -4.99 15.54
CA GLN A 47 17.84 -4.36 15.67
C GLN A 47 18.98 -5.37 15.58
N ALA A 48 20.20 -4.90 15.29
CA ALA A 48 21.38 -5.75 15.19
C ALA A 48 21.65 -6.61 16.45
N LYS A 49 21.23 -6.14 17.64
CA LYS A 49 21.35 -6.91 18.90
C LYS A 49 20.43 -8.13 18.97
N ASP A 50 19.41 -8.18 18.11
CA ASP A 50 18.43 -9.26 18.05
C ASP A 50 18.93 -10.40 17.13
N VAL A 51 20.09 -10.22 16.47
CA VAL A 51 20.81 -11.26 15.74
C VAL A 51 21.54 -12.17 16.73
N SER A 52 21.46 -13.49 16.53
CA SER A 52 22.14 -14.47 17.38
C SER A 52 23.67 -14.31 17.36
N LEU A 53 24.34 -14.66 18.46
CA LEU A 53 25.81 -14.59 18.57
C LEU A 53 26.54 -15.46 17.54
N SER A 54 25.95 -16.59 17.13
CA SER A 54 26.51 -17.45 16.08
C SER A 54 26.49 -16.75 14.72
N ASN A 55 25.40 -16.04 14.40
CA ASN A 55 25.26 -15.33 13.14
C ASN A 55 26.07 -14.03 13.14
N LEU A 56 26.34 -13.44 14.31
CA LEU A 56 27.10 -12.18 14.41
C LEU A 56 28.50 -12.30 13.78
N TRP A 57 29.21 -13.42 13.98
CA TRP A 57 30.56 -13.64 13.44
C TRP A 57 30.60 -13.67 11.91
N GLU A 58 29.61 -14.30 11.28
CA GLU A 58 29.47 -14.35 9.82
C GLU A 58 29.17 -12.97 9.23
N HIS A 59 28.52 -12.10 9.99
CA HIS A 59 28.05 -10.79 9.54
C HIS A 59 28.97 -9.61 9.94
N ILE A 60 30.12 -9.85 10.59
CA ILE A 60 31.08 -8.77 10.93
C ILE A 60 31.56 -8.03 9.66
N GLY A 61 31.87 -8.78 8.61
CA GLY A 61 32.29 -8.21 7.33
C GLY A 61 31.24 -7.28 6.73
N LEU A 62 29.97 -7.71 6.76
CA LEU A 62 28.81 -6.90 6.37
C LEU A 62 28.72 -5.65 7.24
N GLY A 63 28.78 -5.79 8.56
CA GLY A 63 28.66 -4.67 9.50
C GLY A 63 29.70 -3.56 9.26
N ILE A 64 30.96 -3.92 9.04
CA ILE A 64 32.03 -2.94 8.74
C ILE A 64 31.77 -2.23 7.40
N ARG A 65 31.41 -3.00 6.35
CA ARG A 65 31.13 -2.42 5.02
C ARG A 65 29.89 -1.54 5.04
N TYR A 66 28.83 -1.99 5.71
CA TYR A 66 27.60 -1.23 5.88
C TYR A 66 27.86 0.06 6.65
N LEU A 67 28.62 0.04 7.76
CA LEU A 67 28.94 1.26 8.50
C LEU A 67 29.71 2.27 7.64
N ARG A 68 30.69 1.82 6.84
CA ARG A 68 31.43 2.69 5.91
C ARG A 68 30.51 3.27 4.84
N TRP A 69 29.67 2.43 4.23
CA TRP A 69 28.70 2.85 3.23
C TRP A 69 27.67 3.84 3.81
N TRP A 70 27.10 3.52 4.97
CA TRP A 70 26.12 4.34 5.68
C TRP A 70 26.71 5.69 6.07
N TYR A 71 27.95 5.72 6.58
CA TYR A 71 28.65 6.98 6.87
C TYR A 71 28.84 7.81 5.60
N LYS A 72 29.29 7.20 4.50
CA LYS A 72 29.43 7.90 3.22
C LYS A 72 28.09 8.48 2.77
N LYS A 73 27.02 7.68 2.76
CA LYS A 73 25.69 8.10 2.31
C LYS A 73 25.11 9.23 3.17
N THR A 74 25.12 9.07 4.49
CA THR A 74 24.45 10.03 5.39
C THR A 74 25.31 11.24 5.73
N GLN A 75 26.62 11.05 5.96
CA GLN A 75 27.48 12.13 6.44
C GLN A 75 28.17 12.90 5.31
N VAL A 76 28.52 12.23 4.20
CA VAL A 76 29.20 12.86 3.05
C VAL A 76 28.20 13.26 1.98
N GLU A 77 27.38 12.32 1.49
CA GLU A 77 26.44 12.57 0.38
C GLU A 77 25.15 13.27 0.84
N LYS A 78 24.87 13.28 2.15
CA LYS A 78 23.63 13.82 2.75
C LYS A 78 22.35 13.18 2.19
N LYS A 79 22.45 11.92 1.79
CA LYS A 79 21.33 11.11 1.29
C LYS A 79 20.82 10.16 2.37
N ALA A 80 19.53 9.84 2.30
CA ALA A 80 18.95 8.80 3.12
C ALA A 80 19.43 7.41 2.65
N PRO A 81 19.62 6.43 3.56
CA PRO A 81 19.90 5.04 3.18
C PRO A 81 18.67 4.35 2.57
N PHE A 82 18.84 3.49 1.56
CA PHE A 82 17.72 2.70 0.99
C PHE A 82 17.11 1.75 2.04
N ILE A 83 17.94 1.23 2.95
CA ILE A 83 17.58 0.55 4.19
C ILE A 83 18.46 1.14 5.29
N ASP A 84 17.88 1.78 6.31
CA ASP A 84 18.63 2.32 7.47
C ASP A 84 18.55 1.35 8.67
N MET A 85 19.61 0.56 8.88
CA MET A 85 19.71 -0.41 9.97
C MET A 85 19.97 0.25 11.34
N PHE A 86 20.28 1.55 11.38
CA PHE A 86 20.56 2.28 12.62
C PHE A 86 19.34 3.11 13.08
N HIS A 87 18.52 3.59 12.16
CA HIS A 87 17.38 4.47 12.44
C HIS A 87 16.07 3.90 11.91
N ALA A 88 15.66 2.75 12.46
CA ALA A 88 14.35 2.17 12.16
C ALA A 88 13.20 3.12 12.57
N LEU A 89 12.11 3.10 11.79
CA LEU A 89 10.93 3.88 12.10
C LEU A 89 10.23 3.31 13.34
N PRO A 90 9.96 4.14 14.36
CA PRO A 90 9.25 3.68 15.54
C PRO A 90 7.77 3.42 15.21
N LEU A 91 7.24 2.30 15.70
CA LEU A 91 5.81 1.99 15.63
C LEU A 91 4.99 3.08 16.33
N ARG A 92 4.12 3.74 15.59
CA ARG A 92 3.17 4.73 16.12
C ARG A 92 1.75 4.25 15.87
N GLN A 93 1.07 3.83 16.92
CA GLN A 93 -0.28 3.26 16.83
C GLN A 93 -1.36 4.35 16.68
N ILE A 94 -1.19 5.26 15.72
CA ILE A 94 -2.02 6.46 15.52
C ILE A 94 -2.59 6.59 14.09
N TYR A 95 -2.09 5.82 13.11
CA TYR A 95 -2.44 6.03 11.71
C TYR A 95 -3.85 5.56 11.36
N GLY A 96 -4.49 6.30 10.46
CA GLY A 96 -5.80 5.99 9.87
C GLY A 96 -5.68 5.91 8.34
N ALA A 97 -6.83 5.80 7.67
CA ALA A 97 -6.90 5.79 6.21
C ALA A 97 -6.28 7.06 5.61
N PRO A 98 -5.35 6.93 4.64
CA PRO A 98 -4.71 8.06 4.00
C PRO A 98 -5.68 8.81 3.08
N LEU A 99 -5.41 10.10 2.93
CA LEU A 99 -6.13 11.03 2.06
C LEU A 99 -5.37 11.20 0.75
N GLY A 100 -6.09 11.22 -0.37
CA GLY A 100 -5.54 11.47 -1.70
C GLY A 100 -5.57 10.29 -2.65
N GLY A 101 -5.44 10.59 -3.94
CA GLY A 101 -5.30 9.62 -5.01
C GLY A 101 -3.88 9.07 -5.18
N ILE A 102 -3.79 8.04 -6.03
CA ILE A 102 -2.59 7.34 -6.46
C ILE A 102 -1.63 8.30 -7.19
N GLY A 103 -0.38 8.39 -6.74
CA GLY A 103 0.67 9.20 -7.36
C GLY A 103 0.54 10.71 -7.18
N GLY A 104 -0.56 11.20 -6.61
CA GLY A 104 -0.80 12.61 -6.26
C GLY A 104 -0.12 13.05 -4.96
N GLY A 105 0.54 12.12 -4.25
CA GLY A 105 0.97 12.29 -2.86
C GLY A 105 -0.20 12.15 -1.90
N THR A 106 0.08 11.81 -0.64
CA THR A 106 -0.95 11.54 0.36
C THR A 106 -0.73 12.27 1.69
N ILE A 107 -1.82 12.45 2.43
CA ILE A 107 -1.82 13.01 3.79
C ILE A 107 -2.62 12.04 4.67
N THR A 108 -2.00 11.48 5.70
CA THR A 108 -2.67 10.57 6.63
C THR A 108 -3.30 11.34 7.78
N ARG A 109 -4.61 11.18 7.94
CA ARG A 109 -5.34 11.55 9.15
C ARG A 109 -5.47 10.33 10.06
N GLY A 110 -4.96 10.45 11.27
CA GLY A 110 -4.96 9.43 12.30
C GLY A 110 -6.37 9.08 12.78
N TRP A 111 -6.50 7.91 13.40
CA TRP A 111 -7.81 7.45 13.91
C TRP A 111 -8.33 8.28 15.10
N ARG A 112 -7.51 9.16 15.68
CA ARG A 112 -7.94 10.16 16.67
C ARG A 112 -8.14 11.56 16.08
N GLY A 113 -8.01 11.69 14.75
CA GLY A 113 -8.29 12.89 13.98
C GLY A 113 -7.09 13.73 13.60
N GLU A 114 -5.86 13.32 13.95
CA GLU A 114 -4.65 14.13 13.76
C GLU A 114 -4.01 13.95 12.38
N PHE A 115 -3.58 15.03 11.73
CA PHE A 115 -2.81 14.95 10.47
C PHE A 115 -1.35 14.62 10.78
N CYS A 116 -0.91 13.38 10.52
CA CYS A 116 0.26 12.79 11.20
C CYS A 116 1.29 12.05 10.32
N ARG A 117 1.00 11.84 9.02
CA ARG A 117 1.99 11.35 8.05
C ARG A 117 1.76 12.02 6.71
N TRP A 118 2.82 12.56 6.12
CA TRP A 118 2.76 13.37 4.90
C TRP A 118 3.70 12.80 3.85
N GLN A 119 3.15 12.44 2.69
CA GLN A 119 3.89 11.96 1.53
C GLN A 119 3.59 12.88 0.34
N LEU A 120 3.92 14.16 0.47
CA LEU A 120 3.78 15.10 -0.65
C LEU A 120 4.98 15.00 -1.59
N ASN A 121 6.18 14.80 -1.05
CA ASN A 121 7.38 14.58 -1.86
C ASN A 121 7.44 13.12 -2.37
N PRO A 122 7.89 12.89 -3.62
CA PRO A 122 8.00 11.55 -4.21
C PRO A 122 8.77 10.56 -3.33
N GLY A 123 8.10 9.54 -2.80
CA GLY A 123 8.71 8.48 -1.97
C GLY A 123 9.33 8.94 -0.63
N MET A 124 9.09 10.19 -0.21
CA MET A 124 9.65 10.75 1.02
C MET A 124 8.54 11.11 2.00
N TYR A 125 8.74 10.77 3.28
CA TYR A 125 7.72 10.92 4.32
C TYR A 125 8.13 11.89 5.42
N HIS A 126 7.13 12.60 5.94
CA HIS A 126 7.21 13.32 7.20
C HIS A 126 6.20 12.77 8.18
N TYR A 127 6.67 12.21 9.29
CA TYR A 127 5.83 11.52 10.29
C TYR A 127 5.38 12.43 11.42
N LYS A 128 5.39 13.76 11.25
CA LYS A 128 5.07 14.67 12.35
C LYS A 128 3.58 14.96 12.37
N THR A 129 2.99 14.89 13.55
CA THR A 129 1.64 15.41 13.79
C THR A 129 1.64 16.93 13.73
N VAL A 130 0.83 17.48 12.83
CA VAL A 130 0.58 18.92 12.72
C VAL A 130 -0.64 19.26 13.58
N ILE A 131 -0.37 19.59 14.85
CA ILE A 131 -1.41 19.79 15.86
C ILE A 131 -2.46 20.84 15.49
N ALA A 132 -2.06 21.89 14.76
CA ALA A 132 -2.96 22.97 14.37
C ALA A 132 -3.95 22.59 13.26
N ASP A 133 -3.74 21.45 12.61
CA ASP A 133 -4.63 20.97 11.55
C ASP A 133 -5.79 20.22 12.21
N GLN A 134 -6.96 20.84 12.28
CA GLN A 134 -8.08 20.36 13.12
C GLN A 134 -9.44 20.70 12.55
N PHE A 135 -10.45 19.97 13.04
CA PHE A 135 -11.84 20.39 12.99
C PHE A 135 -12.32 20.83 14.37
N THR A 136 -13.08 21.94 14.41
CA THR A 136 -13.70 22.50 15.62
C THR A 136 -15.19 22.68 15.37
N VAL A 137 -16.04 22.31 16.33
CA VAL A 137 -17.48 22.58 16.29
C VAL A 137 -17.83 23.77 17.18
N CYS A 138 -18.75 24.60 16.70
CA CYS A 138 -19.41 25.66 17.45
C CYS A 138 -20.94 25.49 17.33
N LEU A 139 -21.63 25.34 18.45
CA LEU A 139 -23.09 25.23 18.53
C LEU A 139 -23.67 26.51 19.10
N ARG A 140 -24.71 27.02 18.46
CA ARG A 140 -25.34 28.29 18.79
C ARG A 140 -26.86 28.14 18.88
N ARG A 141 -27.44 28.89 19.81
CA ARG A 141 -28.88 28.97 20.04
C ARG A 141 -29.25 30.41 20.39
N GLY A 142 -30.27 30.95 19.72
CA GLY A 142 -30.76 32.31 20.01
C GLY A 142 -29.68 33.40 19.84
N GLY A 143 -28.75 33.23 18.89
CA GLY A 143 -27.65 34.17 18.66
C GLY A 143 -26.51 34.11 19.68
N GLN A 144 -26.47 33.09 20.55
CA GLN A 144 -25.40 32.89 21.52
C GLN A 144 -24.74 31.52 21.34
N THR A 145 -23.42 31.46 21.49
CA THR A 145 -22.67 30.21 21.52
C THR A 145 -22.90 29.47 22.82
N VAL A 146 -23.40 28.24 22.72
CA VAL A 146 -23.69 27.36 23.86
C VAL A 146 -22.62 26.29 24.05
N TYR A 147 -21.82 26.00 23.02
CA TYR A 147 -20.75 25.01 23.07
C TYR A 147 -19.73 25.25 21.95
N GLN A 148 -18.43 25.17 22.25
CA GLN A 148 -17.36 25.18 21.25
C GLN A 148 -16.24 24.23 21.66
N GLN A 149 -15.79 23.36 20.75
CA GLN A 149 -14.89 22.25 21.08
C GLN A 149 -14.02 21.87 19.88
N VAL A 150 -12.72 21.74 20.12
CA VAL A 150 -11.81 21.08 19.17
C VAL A 150 -12.07 19.58 19.22
N LEU A 151 -12.30 18.97 18.06
CA LEU A 151 -12.67 17.54 17.95
C LEU A 151 -11.44 16.63 18.01
N SER A 152 -10.65 16.79 19.07
CA SER A 152 -9.40 16.07 19.32
C SER A 152 -9.26 15.71 20.79
N VAL A 153 -8.69 14.54 21.07
CA VAL A 153 -8.37 14.05 22.41
C VAL A 153 -7.06 14.64 22.97
N GLU A 154 -6.32 15.36 22.15
CA GLU A 154 -5.00 15.90 22.48
C GLU A 154 -5.07 17.12 23.41
N HIS A 155 -3.97 17.37 24.12
CA HIS A 155 -3.73 18.58 24.93
C HIS A 155 -2.39 19.21 24.53
N PRO A 156 -2.36 19.99 23.43
CA PRO A 156 -1.11 20.53 22.92
C PRO A 156 -0.53 21.62 23.82
N SER A 157 0.76 21.93 23.66
CA SER A 157 1.42 23.04 24.37
C SER A 157 1.17 24.41 23.73
N THR A 158 0.87 24.45 22.43
CA THR A 158 0.39 25.62 21.68
C THR A 158 -1.15 25.58 21.56
N LEU A 159 -1.76 26.67 21.06
CA LEU A 159 -3.22 26.77 20.87
C LEU A 159 -4.03 26.65 22.17
N GLN A 160 -3.44 27.03 23.32
CA GLN A 160 -4.07 26.96 24.65
C GLN A 160 -5.32 27.84 24.81
N GLY A 161 -5.56 28.77 23.89
CA GLY A 161 -6.79 29.55 23.87
C GLY A 161 -8.01 28.76 23.42
N TRP A 162 -7.82 27.54 22.92
CA TRP A 162 -8.88 26.68 22.40
C TRP A 162 -9.30 25.64 23.44
N ASN A 163 -10.53 25.14 23.33
CA ASN A 163 -11.03 24.08 24.19
C ASN A 163 -10.65 22.71 23.62
N TRP A 164 -9.63 22.07 24.21
CA TRP A 164 -9.04 20.78 23.83
C TRP A 164 -9.52 19.63 24.72
N GLY A 165 -9.04 18.40 24.47
CA GLY A 165 -9.30 17.26 25.35
C GLY A 165 -10.70 16.68 25.25
N TYR A 166 -11.22 16.52 24.02
CA TYR A 166 -12.47 15.81 23.81
C TYR A 166 -12.41 14.40 24.42
N CYS A 167 -13.46 13.98 25.11
CA CYS A 167 -13.49 12.66 25.76
C CYS A 167 -13.64 11.54 24.71
N GLY A 168 -12.55 10.81 24.46
CA GLY A 168 -12.51 9.74 23.45
C GLY A 168 -13.48 8.57 23.68
N GLU A 169 -14.06 8.42 24.87
CA GLU A 169 -15.08 7.39 25.17
C GLU A 169 -16.42 7.66 24.45
N TYR A 170 -16.65 8.93 24.04
CA TYR A 170 -17.80 9.37 23.27
C TYR A 170 -17.49 9.53 21.79
N ALA A 171 -16.41 8.93 21.30
CA ALA A 171 -16.10 8.91 19.88
C ALA A 171 -15.50 7.59 19.42
N PHE A 172 -15.71 7.29 18.14
CA PHE A 172 -15.01 6.19 17.48
C PHE A 172 -14.63 6.57 16.06
N TYR A 173 -13.61 5.87 15.56
CA TYR A 173 -13.17 5.89 14.19
C TYR A 173 -13.56 4.59 13.50
N HIS A 174 -13.91 4.68 12.23
CA HIS A 174 -14.25 3.55 11.39
C HIS A 174 -13.58 3.71 10.02
N ALA A 175 -12.92 2.67 9.51
CA ALA A 175 -12.28 2.70 8.20
C ALA A 175 -12.70 1.54 7.31
N LEU A 176 -13.00 1.91 6.07
CA LEU A 176 -13.24 1.02 4.96
C LEU A 176 -12.70 1.73 3.71
N TYR A 177 -11.37 1.67 3.55
CA TYR A 177 -10.63 2.41 2.52
C TYR A 177 -11.29 2.23 1.14
N PRO A 178 -11.49 3.32 0.36
CA PRO A 178 -10.89 4.64 0.49
C PRO A 178 -11.66 5.67 1.35
N ARG A 179 -12.61 5.21 2.15
CA ARG A 179 -13.41 6.05 3.05
C ARG A 179 -13.10 5.78 4.51
N ALA A 180 -13.29 6.79 5.34
CA ALA A 180 -13.30 6.62 6.79
C ALA A 180 -14.30 7.57 7.44
N TRP A 181 -14.69 7.23 8.66
CA TRP A 181 -15.66 7.95 9.47
C TRP A 181 -15.08 8.23 10.84
N THR A 182 -15.34 9.42 11.38
CA THR A 182 -15.17 9.70 12.81
C THR A 182 -16.49 10.18 13.37
N VAL A 183 -16.99 9.49 14.39
CA VAL A 183 -18.26 9.82 15.05
C VAL A 183 -17.96 10.42 16.41
N TYR A 184 -18.53 11.59 16.68
CA TYR A 184 -18.45 12.29 17.97
C TYR A 184 -19.86 12.49 18.52
N HIS A 185 -20.13 11.92 19.69
CA HIS A 185 -21.37 12.17 20.41
C HIS A 185 -21.16 13.26 21.47
N LEU A 186 -21.92 14.35 21.39
CA LEU A 186 -21.91 15.44 22.37
C LEU A 186 -23.08 15.24 23.35
N PRO A 187 -22.95 14.40 24.41
CA PRO A 187 -24.10 13.98 25.22
C PRO A 187 -24.81 15.15 25.91
N GLY A 188 -24.06 16.16 26.39
CA GLY A 188 -24.65 17.34 27.05
C GLY A 188 -25.40 18.28 26.10
N GLN A 189 -25.22 18.11 24.80
CA GLN A 189 -25.73 18.96 23.74
C GLN A 189 -26.75 18.22 22.88
N ASN A 190 -26.89 16.89 23.10
CA ASN A 190 -27.77 15.99 22.37
C ASN A 190 -27.58 16.12 20.84
N VAL A 191 -26.32 16.18 20.43
CA VAL A 191 -25.87 16.29 19.04
C VAL A 191 -24.90 15.17 18.73
N THR A 192 -25.04 14.56 17.55
CA THR A 192 -24.06 13.62 17.01
C THR A 192 -23.46 14.20 15.75
N LEU A 193 -22.13 14.18 15.65
CA LEU A 193 -21.37 14.62 14.49
C LEU A 193 -20.72 13.40 13.85
N THR A 194 -20.88 13.25 12.54
CA THR A 194 -20.19 12.23 11.76
C THR A 194 -19.35 12.88 10.67
N CYS A 195 -18.04 12.79 10.78
CA CYS A 195 -17.11 13.22 9.74
C CYS A 195 -16.83 12.06 8.80
N ARG A 196 -17.26 12.15 7.55
CA ARG A 196 -16.92 11.22 6.47
C ARG A 196 -15.77 11.81 5.67
N GLN A 197 -14.63 11.14 5.64
CA GLN A 197 -13.50 11.47 4.77
C GLN A 197 -13.50 10.56 3.54
N ILE A 198 -13.31 11.15 2.36
CA ILE A 198 -13.45 10.47 1.07
C ILE A 198 -12.23 10.78 0.21
N SER A 199 -11.51 9.75 -0.23
CA SER A 199 -10.47 9.83 -1.26
C SER A 199 -10.97 9.19 -2.56
N PRO A 200 -10.66 9.76 -3.73
CA PRO A 200 -11.21 9.30 -5.02
C PRO A 200 -10.52 8.05 -5.59
N VAL A 201 -10.19 7.05 -4.77
CA VAL A 201 -9.48 5.83 -5.24
C VAL A 201 -10.48 4.76 -5.65
N ILE A 202 -10.69 4.63 -6.97
CA ILE A 202 -11.75 3.82 -7.57
C ILE A 202 -11.14 2.85 -8.57
N PRO A 203 -11.39 1.53 -8.46
CA PRO A 203 -10.93 0.54 -9.44
C PRO A 203 -11.35 0.90 -10.86
N HIS A 204 -10.46 0.66 -11.81
CA HIS A 204 -10.59 0.97 -13.24
C HIS A 204 -10.82 2.45 -13.60
N ASP A 205 -10.73 3.36 -12.62
CA ASP A 205 -10.70 4.80 -12.86
C ASP A 205 -9.26 5.31 -12.83
N TYR A 206 -8.81 5.91 -13.94
CA TYR A 206 -7.44 6.41 -14.10
C TYR A 206 -7.36 7.94 -14.15
N LYS A 207 -8.47 8.63 -13.84
CA LYS A 207 -8.53 10.08 -13.73
C LYS A 207 -8.71 10.46 -12.27
N ASP A 208 -9.84 10.08 -11.68
CA ASP A 208 -10.24 10.45 -10.33
C ASP A 208 -9.31 9.80 -9.31
N SER A 209 -8.90 8.56 -9.55
CA SER A 209 -7.89 7.88 -8.72
C SER A 209 -6.51 8.54 -8.74
N SER A 210 -6.23 9.49 -9.63
CA SER A 210 -4.96 10.23 -9.64
C SER A 210 -5.00 11.53 -8.84
N LEU A 211 -6.18 11.96 -8.37
CA LEU A 211 -6.37 13.34 -7.91
C LEU A 211 -5.83 13.58 -6.48
N PRO A 212 -5.04 14.64 -6.28
CA PRO A 212 -4.50 15.01 -4.97
C PRO A 212 -5.53 15.79 -4.13
N VAL A 213 -6.66 15.14 -3.83
CA VAL A 213 -7.80 15.73 -3.13
C VAL A 213 -8.40 14.78 -2.09
N ALA A 214 -9.04 15.36 -1.09
CA ALA A 214 -9.95 14.65 -0.20
C ALA A 214 -11.14 15.55 0.18
N VAL A 215 -12.30 14.91 0.37
CA VAL A 215 -13.52 15.58 0.81
C VAL A 215 -13.86 15.15 2.23
N PHE A 216 -14.28 16.10 3.06
CA PHE A 216 -14.81 15.87 4.39
C PHE A 216 -16.26 16.32 4.44
N VAL A 217 -17.19 15.39 4.65
CA VAL A 217 -18.60 15.68 4.86
C VAL A 217 -18.92 15.51 6.33
N TRP A 218 -19.48 16.54 6.95
CA TRP A 218 -19.87 16.57 8.35
C TRP A 218 -21.39 16.49 8.43
N ASP A 219 -21.90 15.30 8.73
CA ASP A 219 -23.30 15.08 9.04
C ASP A 219 -23.56 15.44 10.50
N ILE A 220 -24.59 16.26 10.73
CA ILE A 220 -24.93 16.83 12.03
C ILE A 220 -26.35 16.43 12.37
N GLU A 221 -26.50 15.58 13.39
CA GLU A 221 -27.79 15.12 13.89
C GLU A 221 -28.16 15.88 15.17
N ASN A 222 -29.26 16.65 15.12
CA ASN A 222 -29.77 17.40 16.27
C ASN A 222 -30.97 16.67 16.88
N LYS A 223 -30.80 16.15 18.09
CA LYS A 223 -31.85 15.40 18.79
C LYS A 223 -32.63 16.24 19.80
N ASN A 224 -32.34 17.54 19.88
CA ASN A 224 -33.09 18.48 20.72
C ASN A 224 -34.46 18.80 20.11
N ASP A 225 -35.34 19.33 20.95
CA ASP A 225 -36.66 19.88 20.60
C ASP A 225 -36.61 21.32 20.06
N TYR A 226 -35.40 21.87 19.89
CA TYR A 226 -35.14 23.18 19.29
C TYR A 226 -34.09 23.09 18.17
N ALA A 227 -34.17 24.03 17.23
CA ALA A 227 -33.16 24.17 16.18
C ALA A 227 -31.83 24.73 16.74
N LEU A 228 -30.74 24.36 16.10
CA LEU A 228 -29.38 24.81 16.38
C LEU A 228 -28.77 25.49 15.16
N GLU A 229 -27.99 26.54 15.38
CA GLU A 229 -27.01 27.00 14.39
C GLU A 229 -25.68 26.28 14.68
N VAL A 230 -25.14 25.60 13.69
CA VAL A 230 -23.92 24.80 13.85
C VAL A 230 -22.87 25.26 12.84
N SER A 231 -21.69 25.59 13.34
CA SER A 231 -20.52 25.90 12.51
C SER A 231 -19.42 24.88 12.74
N ILE A 232 -18.84 24.38 11.66
CA ILE A 232 -17.62 23.57 11.67
C ILE A 232 -16.49 24.44 11.11
N MET A 233 -15.38 24.52 11.83
CA MET A 233 -14.16 25.20 11.39
C MET A 233 -13.07 24.18 11.09
N PHE A 234 -12.45 24.28 9.91
CA PHE A 234 -11.29 23.52 9.48
C PHE A 234 -10.06 24.43 9.45
N THR A 235 -9.02 24.08 10.22
CA THR A 235 -7.73 24.79 10.24
C THR A 235 -6.65 23.96 9.58
N MET A 236 -5.73 24.61 8.86
CA MET A 236 -4.57 23.98 8.23
C MET A 236 -3.34 24.90 8.28
N VAL A 237 -2.18 24.35 8.61
CA VAL A 237 -0.88 25.00 8.46
C VAL A 237 -0.46 25.00 6.99
N ASN A 238 0.19 26.08 6.55
CA ASN A 238 0.87 26.12 5.26
C ASN A 238 2.17 25.28 5.34
N GLY A 239 2.02 23.96 5.30
CA GLY A 239 3.15 23.05 5.45
C GLY A 239 2.73 21.63 5.80
N SER A 240 3.71 20.84 6.25
CA SER A 240 3.55 19.42 6.57
C SER A 240 4.11 19.04 7.95
N GLY A 241 4.46 20.05 8.77
CA GLY A 241 5.15 19.85 10.04
C GLY A 241 6.66 19.72 9.91
N HIS A 242 7.20 19.77 8.68
CA HIS A 242 8.63 19.68 8.41
C HIS A 242 9.36 20.98 8.79
N LYS A 243 10.70 20.97 8.75
CA LYS A 243 11.51 22.17 9.04
C LYS A 243 11.24 23.29 8.02
N ASP A 244 10.83 22.92 6.82
CA ASP A 244 10.63 23.84 5.71
C ASP A 244 9.41 24.75 5.93
N ASP A 245 8.43 24.37 6.77
CA ASP A 245 7.34 25.25 7.24
C ASP A 245 7.82 26.60 7.79
N SER A 246 9.08 26.66 8.24
CA SER A 246 9.72 27.83 8.83
C SER A 246 10.84 28.42 7.96
N SER A 247 10.93 28.00 6.70
CA SER A 247 11.98 28.46 5.77
C SER A 247 11.81 29.91 5.33
N GLY A 248 10.59 30.45 5.44
CA GLY A 248 10.22 31.81 5.03
C GLY A 248 9.73 31.85 3.58
N GLY A 249 8.97 32.90 3.23
CA GLY A 249 8.41 33.08 1.88
C GLY A 249 7.08 32.37 1.62
N HIS A 250 6.53 31.64 2.60
CA HIS A 250 5.19 31.06 2.52
C HIS A 250 4.12 32.13 2.71
N TRP A 251 2.99 32.01 2.03
CA TRP A 251 1.89 32.98 2.14
C TRP A 251 0.57 32.33 1.79
N ASN A 252 -0.53 32.96 2.20
CA ASN A 252 -1.89 32.46 1.97
C ASN A 252 -2.74 33.52 1.27
N GLU A 253 -3.75 33.10 0.51
CA GLU A 253 -4.74 34.00 -0.06
C GLU A 253 -6.15 33.41 -0.08
N PRO A 254 -7.18 34.24 0.14
CA PRO A 254 -8.54 33.79 -0.09
C PRO A 254 -8.80 33.68 -1.59
N PHE A 255 -9.68 32.78 -1.98
CA PHE A 255 -10.11 32.67 -3.36
C PHE A 255 -11.61 32.37 -3.43
N HIS A 256 -12.19 32.74 -4.56
CA HIS A 256 -13.57 32.44 -4.93
C HIS A 256 -13.57 31.93 -6.38
N LEU A 257 -14.30 30.85 -6.62
CA LEU A 257 -14.46 30.28 -7.95
C LEU A 257 -15.92 29.92 -8.19
N GLU A 258 -16.51 30.52 -9.22
CA GLU A 258 -17.81 30.14 -9.75
C GLU A 258 -17.63 29.46 -11.11
N LYS A 259 -18.08 28.22 -11.20
CA LYS A 259 -18.04 27.44 -12.44
C LYS A 259 -19.26 26.52 -12.50
N GLU A 260 -19.89 26.42 -13.67
CA GLU A 260 -21.07 25.56 -13.91
C GLU A 260 -22.23 25.85 -12.92
N GLY A 261 -22.41 27.13 -12.54
CA GLY A 261 -23.45 27.55 -11.59
C GLY A 261 -23.24 27.05 -10.16
N LYS A 262 -22.01 26.59 -9.83
CA LYS A 262 -21.59 26.22 -8.48
C LYS A 262 -20.43 27.12 -8.06
N ALA A 263 -20.64 27.84 -6.96
CA ALA A 263 -19.64 28.69 -6.34
C ALA A 263 -18.97 27.99 -5.15
N LEU A 264 -17.70 28.27 -4.95
CA LEU A 264 -16.94 27.84 -3.79
C LEU A 264 -15.97 28.93 -3.36
N SER A 265 -15.68 28.92 -2.06
CA SER A 265 -14.74 29.85 -1.44
C SER A 265 -13.82 29.11 -0.49
N GLY A 266 -12.62 29.65 -0.29
CA GLY A 266 -11.62 29.01 0.54
C GLY A 266 -10.34 29.81 0.64
N VAL A 267 -9.28 29.15 1.08
CA VAL A 267 -7.94 29.73 1.23
C VAL A 267 -6.91 28.83 0.54
N LEU A 268 -6.06 29.44 -0.28
CA LEU A 268 -4.86 28.84 -0.85
C LEU A 268 -3.69 29.08 0.10
N LEU A 269 -2.88 28.05 0.34
CA LEU A 269 -1.70 28.10 1.18
C LEU A 269 -0.49 27.76 0.31
N HIS A 270 0.26 28.78 -0.11
CA HIS A 270 1.39 28.65 -1.02
C HIS A 270 2.66 28.29 -0.24
N HIS A 271 3.09 27.04 -0.37
CA HIS A 271 4.27 26.51 0.27
C HIS A 271 5.49 26.62 -0.65
N CYS A 272 6.11 27.81 -0.64
CA CYS A 272 7.22 28.20 -1.51
C CYS A 272 8.59 27.57 -1.14
N THR A 273 8.74 26.25 -1.27
CA THR A 273 10.04 25.59 -1.10
C THR A 273 10.91 25.70 -2.36
N ALA A 274 12.24 25.62 -2.17
CA ALA A 274 13.19 25.63 -3.29
C ALA A 274 13.06 24.40 -4.22
N VAL A 275 12.56 23.30 -3.69
CA VAL A 275 12.35 22.04 -4.40
C VAL A 275 10.92 21.61 -4.19
N ASN A 276 10.26 21.21 -5.28
CA ASN A 276 8.87 20.75 -5.30
C ASN A 276 7.92 21.67 -4.50
N PRO A 277 7.83 22.97 -4.83
CA PRO A 277 6.84 23.84 -4.20
C PRO A 277 5.42 23.34 -4.49
N TYR A 278 4.50 23.63 -3.58
CA TYR A 278 3.11 23.21 -3.72
C TYR A 278 2.14 24.22 -3.11
N THR A 279 0.88 24.15 -3.54
CA THR A 279 -0.21 24.96 -2.98
C THR A 279 -1.25 24.05 -2.36
N LEU A 280 -1.44 24.11 -1.03
CA LEU A 280 -2.60 23.49 -0.38
C LEU A 280 -3.82 24.38 -0.56
N CYS A 281 -5.01 23.79 -0.48
CA CYS A 281 -6.27 24.51 -0.54
C CYS A 281 -7.27 23.87 0.41
N ILE A 282 -7.82 24.69 1.31
CA ILE A 282 -9.04 24.36 2.05
C ILE A 282 -10.19 25.15 1.45
N SER A 283 -11.30 24.48 1.15
CA SER A 283 -12.45 25.13 0.51
C SER A 283 -13.77 24.49 0.90
N ALA A 284 -14.86 25.22 0.68
CA ALA A 284 -16.23 24.77 0.89
C ALA A 284 -17.13 25.36 -0.19
N ARG A 285 -18.23 24.67 -0.49
CA ARG A 285 -19.21 25.12 -1.48
C ARG A 285 -20.09 26.21 -0.87
N GLU A 286 -20.32 27.27 -1.64
CA GLU A 286 -21.32 28.27 -1.29
C GLU A 286 -22.71 27.77 -1.66
N GLN A 287 -23.63 27.85 -0.71
CA GLN A 287 -25.03 27.49 -0.88
C GLN A 287 -25.90 28.51 -0.14
N PRO A 288 -27.15 28.76 -0.58
CA PRO A 288 -28.00 29.80 0.03
C PRO A 288 -28.26 29.60 1.54
N ASP A 289 -28.20 28.36 2.02
CA ASP A 289 -28.42 27.94 3.40
C ASP A 289 -27.11 27.62 4.14
N ARG A 290 -25.96 28.04 3.59
CA ARG A 290 -24.63 27.87 4.18
C ARG A 290 -23.95 29.23 4.38
N LYS A 291 -23.30 29.39 5.53
CA LYS A 291 -22.51 30.59 5.86
C LYS A 291 -21.03 30.21 5.80
N VAL A 292 -20.37 30.48 4.67
CA VAL A 292 -18.92 30.28 4.51
C VAL A 292 -18.18 31.53 4.98
N SER A 293 -17.10 31.35 5.73
CA SER A 293 -16.22 32.43 6.22
C SER A 293 -14.82 31.90 6.47
N HIS A 294 -13.79 32.74 6.41
CA HIS A 294 -12.39 32.30 6.52
C HIS A 294 -11.53 33.21 7.40
N GLN A 295 -10.36 32.71 7.78
CA GLN A 295 -9.23 33.51 8.24
C GLN A 295 -8.06 33.20 7.31
N THR A 296 -7.62 34.20 6.53
CA THR A 296 -6.57 34.03 5.52
C THR A 296 -5.25 33.58 6.15
N ALA A 297 -4.87 34.21 7.26
CA ALA A 297 -3.62 33.93 7.94
C ALA A 297 -3.74 34.13 9.46
N PHE A 298 -3.20 33.18 10.21
CA PHE A 298 -2.85 33.34 11.62
C PHE A 298 -1.55 32.60 11.92
N SER A 299 -0.85 33.00 12.98
CA SER A 299 0.32 32.25 13.45
C SER A 299 -0.17 31.07 14.28
N PRO A 300 0.20 29.82 13.95
CA PRO A 300 -0.11 28.66 14.79
C PRO A 300 0.75 28.60 16.06
N SER A 301 1.66 29.56 16.24
CA SER A 301 2.48 29.72 17.44
C SER A 301 1.75 30.56 18.48
N GLY A 302 1.72 30.12 19.74
CA GLY A 302 1.07 30.84 20.84
C GLY A 302 -0.33 30.32 21.18
N THR A 303 -1.17 31.14 21.81
CA THR A 303 -2.49 30.70 22.33
C THR A 303 -3.59 30.67 21.28
N CYS A 304 -3.49 31.48 20.22
CA CYS A 304 -4.51 31.64 19.18
C CYS A 304 -5.92 31.96 19.69
N SER A 305 -6.02 32.69 20.81
CA SER A 305 -7.31 33.09 21.41
C SER A 305 -8.14 34.00 20.51
N GLY A 306 -7.51 34.79 19.63
CA GLY A 306 -8.21 35.67 18.69
C GLY A 306 -9.14 34.90 17.75
N LEU A 307 -8.60 33.91 17.02
CA LEU A 307 -9.38 33.06 16.11
C LEU A 307 -10.48 32.28 16.83
N TRP A 308 -10.21 31.81 18.05
CA TRP A 308 -11.19 31.09 18.85
C TRP A 308 -12.37 31.95 19.28
N SER A 309 -12.08 33.19 19.72
CA SER A 309 -13.09 34.16 20.14
C SER A 309 -13.90 34.71 18.98
N ASP A 310 -13.29 34.86 17.80
CA ASP A 310 -13.96 35.26 16.56
C ASP A 310 -15.13 34.29 16.25
N LEU A 311 -14.81 33.00 16.06
CA LEU A 311 -15.82 31.96 15.84
C LEU A 311 -16.87 31.89 16.97
N MET A 312 -16.45 32.08 18.22
CA MET A 312 -17.34 32.03 19.37
C MET A 312 -18.34 33.19 19.40
N THR A 313 -18.00 34.34 18.82
CA THR A 313 -18.82 35.55 18.89
C THR A 313 -20.12 35.37 18.12
N ASP A 314 -20.04 34.98 16.85
CA ASP A 314 -21.20 34.91 15.97
C ASP A 314 -21.32 33.61 15.16
N GLY A 315 -20.39 32.66 15.34
CA GLY A 315 -20.32 31.41 14.58
C GLY A 315 -19.66 31.55 13.21
N ARG A 316 -19.00 32.69 12.93
CA ARG A 316 -18.33 33.00 11.66
C ARG A 316 -16.91 33.50 11.92
N LEU A 317 -16.14 33.63 10.85
CA LEU A 317 -14.81 34.25 10.87
C LEU A 317 -14.85 35.60 10.13
N ASP A 318 -13.98 36.54 10.51
CA ASP A 318 -13.91 37.90 9.97
C ASP A 318 -13.76 37.99 8.44
N SER A 319 -13.17 36.97 7.80
CA SER A 319 -13.06 36.85 6.34
C SER A 319 -12.33 38.04 5.68
N PRO A 320 -11.09 38.35 6.12
CA PRO A 320 -10.32 39.47 5.60
C PRO A 320 -10.09 39.35 4.08
N SER A 321 -10.13 40.49 3.40
CA SER A 321 -9.84 40.56 1.97
C SER A 321 -8.33 40.59 1.72
N GLY A 322 -7.90 39.94 0.64
CA GLY A 322 -6.52 39.96 0.17
C GLY A 322 -5.60 38.93 0.82
N SER A 323 -4.42 38.81 0.22
CA SER A 323 -3.40 37.84 0.57
C SER A 323 -2.60 38.26 1.81
N SER A 324 -2.08 37.28 2.55
CA SER A 324 -1.14 37.54 3.64
C SER A 324 0.22 37.98 3.10
N PRO A 325 1.03 38.75 3.86
CA PRO A 325 2.43 38.93 3.51
C PRO A 325 3.16 37.58 3.57
N PRO A 326 4.25 37.39 2.80
CA PRO A 326 5.13 36.24 2.95
C PRO A 326 5.75 36.18 4.35
N THR A 327 5.81 34.98 4.94
CA THR A 327 6.38 34.74 6.26
C THR A 327 7.87 35.04 6.30
N GLN A 328 8.37 35.57 7.42
CA GLN A 328 9.80 35.64 7.65
C GLN A 328 10.38 34.25 7.98
N LYS A 329 11.70 34.11 7.88
CA LYS A 329 12.38 32.88 8.30
C LYS A 329 12.16 32.65 9.81
N GLY A 330 11.77 31.44 10.18
CA GLY A 330 11.42 31.05 11.54
C GLY A 330 9.93 31.16 11.86
N GLU A 331 9.16 31.89 11.05
CA GLU A 331 7.72 32.02 11.21
C GLU A 331 6.97 30.90 10.50
N LYS A 332 5.77 30.60 11.00
CA LYS A 332 4.81 29.69 10.38
C LYS A 332 3.50 30.42 10.19
N VAL A 333 2.73 30.02 9.18
CA VAL A 333 1.40 30.57 8.91
C VAL A 333 0.39 29.45 8.72
N ALA A 334 -0.84 29.66 9.17
CA ALA A 334 -1.97 28.76 9.02
C ALA A 334 -3.20 29.54 8.54
N ALA A 335 -4.18 28.83 7.99
CA ALA A 335 -5.47 29.35 7.56
C ALA A 335 -6.62 28.63 8.26
N ALA A 336 -7.79 29.25 8.30
CA ALA A 336 -9.01 28.65 8.81
C ALA A 336 -10.18 28.88 7.83
N LEU A 337 -11.07 27.91 7.74
CA LEU A 337 -12.31 28.00 6.98
C LEU A 337 -13.45 27.48 7.85
N ALA A 338 -14.52 28.26 8.01
CA ALA A 338 -15.70 27.88 8.77
C ALA A 338 -16.95 27.84 7.87
N VAL A 339 -17.76 26.81 8.04
CA VAL A 339 -19.05 26.64 7.36
C VAL A 339 -20.14 26.47 8.41
N GLY A 340 -21.10 27.39 8.41
CA GLY A 340 -22.27 27.39 9.28
C GLY A 340 -23.53 26.92 8.55
N CYS A 341 -24.38 26.17 9.25
CA CYS A 341 -25.72 25.78 8.80
C CYS A 341 -26.74 25.84 9.95
N SER A 342 -28.03 25.79 9.62
CA SER A 342 -29.11 25.61 10.61
C SER A 342 -29.54 24.15 10.60
N VAL A 343 -29.69 23.55 11.79
CA VAL A 343 -30.12 22.17 11.97
C VAL A 343 -31.44 22.17 12.73
N PRO A 344 -32.55 21.75 12.11
CA PRO A 344 -33.87 21.73 12.75
C PRO A 344 -33.90 20.88 14.03
N ALA A 345 -34.90 21.13 14.89
CA ALA A 345 -35.23 20.25 16.00
C ALA A 345 -35.51 18.83 15.49
N HIS A 346 -34.95 17.81 16.14
CA HIS A 346 -35.04 16.41 15.73
C HIS A 346 -34.64 16.16 14.25
N GLY A 347 -33.80 17.04 13.70
CA GLY A 347 -33.43 17.07 12.29
C GLY A 347 -31.97 16.73 12.04
N HIS A 348 -31.62 16.75 10.76
CA HIS A 348 -30.28 16.51 10.24
C HIS A 348 -29.94 17.59 9.21
N ASN A 349 -28.66 17.93 9.12
CA ASN A 349 -28.08 18.71 8.02
C ASN A 349 -26.60 18.35 7.86
N ASP A 350 -25.99 18.74 6.73
CA ASP A 350 -24.58 18.48 6.46
C ASP A 350 -23.81 19.72 5.96
N VAL A 351 -22.51 19.73 6.23
CA VAL A 351 -21.56 20.69 5.65
C VAL A 351 -20.36 19.95 5.08
N GLU A 352 -19.74 20.52 4.05
CA GLU A 352 -18.69 19.85 3.29
C GLU A 352 -17.46 20.74 3.11
N PHE A 353 -16.30 20.11 3.18
CA PHE A 353 -14.99 20.71 2.98
C PHE A 353 -14.19 19.90 1.96
N CYS A 354 -13.32 20.57 1.23
CA CYS A 354 -12.30 19.93 0.41
C CYS A 354 -10.91 20.35 0.89
N LEU A 355 -10.00 19.38 0.92
CA LEU A 355 -8.55 19.58 0.99
C LEU A 355 -7.95 19.15 -0.35
N ALA A 356 -7.30 20.07 -1.05
CA ALA A 356 -6.57 19.79 -2.29
C ALA A 356 -5.11 20.22 -2.17
N TRP A 357 -4.20 19.57 -2.89
CA TRP A 357 -2.79 19.97 -2.96
C TRP A 357 -2.22 19.87 -4.37
N ASP A 358 -1.77 20.99 -4.91
CA ASP A 358 -1.20 21.07 -6.25
C ASP A 358 0.33 21.11 -6.19
N MET A 359 0.96 20.00 -6.59
CA MET A 359 2.40 19.83 -6.78
C MET A 359 2.63 19.16 -8.16
N PRO A 360 2.51 19.91 -9.26
CA PRO A 360 2.37 19.31 -10.59
C PRO A 360 3.71 18.83 -11.16
N LEU A 361 4.77 19.58 -10.87
CA LEU A 361 6.14 19.30 -11.28
C LEU A 361 6.93 18.81 -10.08
N ILE A 362 7.52 17.62 -10.21
CA ILE A 362 8.32 17.01 -9.16
C ILE A 362 9.74 16.71 -9.66
N THR A 363 10.66 16.68 -8.73
CA THR A 363 12.02 16.15 -8.89
C THR A 363 12.27 15.15 -7.77
N PHE A 364 13.01 14.08 -8.07
CA PHE A 364 13.54 13.15 -7.07
C PHE A 364 14.81 13.74 -6.43
N GLY A 365 15.42 13.02 -5.48
CA GLY A 365 16.56 13.52 -4.72
C GLY A 365 17.79 13.89 -5.55
N SER A 366 18.00 13.28 -6.72
CA SER A 366 19.07 13.65 -7.67
C SER A 366 18.90 15.07 -8.22
N ARG A 367 17.63 15.51 -8.39
CA ARG A 367 17.20 16.75 -9.07
C ARG A 367 17.66 16.84 -10.53
N GLU A 368 18.00 15.71 -11.15
CA GLU A 368 18.50 15.67 -12.53
C GLU A 368 17.38 15.84 -13.55
N ARG A 369 16.19 15.30 -13.24
CA ARG A 369 15.03 15.35 -14.15
C ARG A 369 13.80 15.90 -13.46
N LYS A 370 13.01 16.65 -14.23
CA LYS A 370 11.65 17.05 -13.85
C LYS A 370 10.67 16.03 -14.38
N HIS A 371 9.73 15.64 -13.53
CA HIS A 371 8.62 14.77 -13.90
C HIS A 371 7.30 15.51 -13.66
N VAL A 372 6.31 15.17 -14.46
CA VAL A 372 4.98 15.78 -14.42
C VAL A 372 4.02 14.74 -13.84
N ARG A 373 3.26 15.08 -12.79
CA ARG A 373 2.31 14.15 -12.16
C ARG A 373 1.09 13.87 -13.04
N ARG A 374 0.53 12.67 -12.95
CA ARG A 374 -0.60 12.21 -13.76
C ARG A 374 -1.79 13.17 -13.79
N TYR A 375 -2.24 13.67 -12.63
CA TYR A 375 -3.45 14.49 -12.57
C TYR A 375 -3.36 15.78 -13.40
N THR A 376 -2.15 16.25 -13.72
CA THR A 376 -1.95 17.46 -14.52
C THR A 376 -2.45 17.30 -15.95
N ARG A 377 -2.60 16.06 -16.44
CA ARG A 377 -3.26 15.78 -17.72
C ARG A 377 -4.68 16.37 -17.78
N TYR A 378 -5.34 16.47 -16.63
CA TYR A 378 -6.73 16.93 -16.53
C TYR A 378 -6.86 18.35 -15.96
N PHE A 379 -5.89 18.80 -15.14
CA PHE A 379 -5.96 20.08 -14.42
C PHE A 379 -4.83 21.06 -14.75
N GLY A 380 -3.91 20.69 -15.66
CA GLY A 380 -2.76 21.51 -16.03
C GLY A 380 -1.56 21.34 -15.09
N SER A 381 -0.39 21.79 -15.53
CA SER A 381 0.91 21.57 -14.86
C SER A 381 1.56 22.85 -14.31
N LYS A 382 0.81 23.95 -14.23
CA LYS A 382 1.33 25.29 -13.91
C LYS A 382 1.43 25.63 -12.41
N GLY A 383 0.82 24.84 -11.53
CA GLY A 383 0.81 25.10 -10.08
C GLY A 383 -0.34 26.00 -9.62
N GLU A 384 -1.42 26.08 -10.40
CA GLU A 384 -2.62 26.88 -10.16
C GLU A 384 -3.92 26.04 -10.14
N ALA A 385 -3.82 24.71 -10.04
CA ALA A 385 -4.93 23.79 -10.18
C ALA A 385 -5.81 23.65 -8.93
N SER A 386 -5.32 24.03 -7.74
CA SER A 386 -6.02 23.80 -6.47
C SER A 386 -7.48 24.30 -6.41
N PRO A 387 -7.83 25.50 -6.93
CA PRO A 387 -9.23 25.92 -7.05
C PRO A 387 -10.09 25.01 -7.92
N SER A 388 -9.58 24.59 -9.08
CA SER A 388 -10.30 23.72 -10.02
C SER A 388 -10.42 22.28 -9.52
N LEU A 389 -9.37 21.77 -8.86
CA LEU A 389 -9.38 20.48 -8.16
C LEU A 389 -10.46 20.47 -7.06
N SER A 390 -10.51 21.54 -6.26
CA SER A 390 -11.52 21.70 -5.21
C SER A 390 -12.95 21.79 -5.76
N HIS A 391 -13.15 22.55 -6.84
CA HIS A 391 -14.43 22.60 -7.54
C HIS A 391 -14.88 21.22 -7.98
N TYR A 392 -13.98 20.50 -8.64
CA TYR A 392 -14.26 19.16 -9.15
C TYR A 392 -14.61 18.20 -8.01
N ALA A 393 -13.81 18.18 -6.94
CA ALA A 393 -14.04 17.31 -5.80
C ALA A 393 -15.39 17.57 -5.12
N LEU A 394 -15.71 18.82 -4.79
CA LEU A 394 -16.98 19.15 -4.14
C LEU A 394 -18.19 18.89 -5.06
N THR A 395 -18.03 18.98 -6.38
CA THR A 395 -19.13 18.71 -7.31
C THR A 395 -19.28 17.22 -7.67
N HIS A 396 -18.27 16.38 -7.44
CA HIS A 396 -18.26 14.98 -7.89
C HIS A 396 -18.16 13.94 -6.77
N TYR A 397 -17.84 14.29 -5.52
CA TYR A 397 -17.62 13.27 -4.47
C TYR A 397 -18.82 12.34 -4.23
N LYS A 398 -20.06 12.80 -4.42
CA LYS A 398 -21.24 11.95 -4.28
C LYS A 398 -21.25 10.81 -5.31
N GLU A 399 -20.77 11.11 -6.52
CA GLU A 399 -20.59 10.10 -7.56
C GLU A 399 -19.43 9.16 -7.22
N TRP A 400 -18.35 9.68 -6.63
CA TRP A 400 -17.27 8.84 -6.11
C TRP A 400 -17.78 7.87 -5.05
N GLU A 401 -18.55 8.35 -4.06
CA GLU A 401 -19.14 7.50 -3.02
C GLU A 401 -20.01 6.41 -3.62
N ARG A 402 -20.91 6.76 -4.55
CA ARG A 402 -21.76 5.77 -5.24
C ARG A 402 -20.93 4.69 -5.92
N ARG A 403 -19.91 5.08 -6.70
CA ARG A 403 -19.02 4.14 -7.37
C ARG A 403 -18.22 3.30 -6.39
N ILE A 404 -17.74 3.90 -5.30
CA ILE A 404 -17.02 3.20 -4.23
C ILE A 404 -17.90 2.12 -3.60
N GLU A 405 -19.15 2.47 -3.27
CA GLU A 405 -20.11 1.52 -2.71
C GLU A 405 -20.43 0.40 -3.69
N GLU A 406 -20.62 0.71 -4.96
CA GLU A 406 -20.96 -0.27 -5.99
C GLU A 406 -19.88 -1.35 -6.16
N TRP A 407 -18.60 -0.98 -6.17
CA TRP A 407 -17.54 -1.99 -6.33
C TRP A 407 -17.28 -2.77 -5.04
N GLN A 408 -17.49 -2.17 -3.87
CA GLN A 408 -17.32 -2.86 -2.58
C GLN A 408 -18.50 -3.80 -2.26
N SER A 409 -19.71 -3.42 -2.67
CA SER A 409 -20.97 -4.06 -2.27
C SER A 409 -21.02 -5.58 -2.49
N PRO A 410 -20.60 -6.15 -3.66
CA PRO A 410 -20.64 -7.60 -3.87
C PRO A 410 -19.88 -8.40 -2.81
N ILE A 411 -18.73 -7.89 -2.36
CA ILE A 411 -17.91 -8.54 -1.33
C ILE A 411 -18.49 -8.27 0.05
N LEU A 412 -18.93 -7.04 0.32
CA LEU A 412 -19.49 -6.68 1.62
C LEU A 412 -20.79 -7.43 1.94
N GLN A 413 -21.61 -7.70 0.92
CA GLN A 413 -22.89 -8.40 1.04
C GLN A 413 -22.76 -9.93 1.06
N ASP A 414 -21.61 -10.49 0.65
CA ASP A 414 -21.36 -11.93 0.74
C ASP A 414 -21.29 -12.37 2.20
N SER A 415 -22.34 -13.05 2.68
CA SER A 415 -22.43 -13.55 4.05
C SER A 415 -21.51 -14.74 4.33
N SER A 416 -20.94 -15.36 3.29
CA SER A 416 -19.95 -16.44 3.44
C SER A 416 -18.55 -15.91 3.80
N LEU A 417 -18.33 -14.60 3.68
CA LEU A 417 -17.07 -13.95 4.02
C LEU A 417 -17.15 -13.32 5.43
N PRO A 418 -16.18 -13.58 6.31
CA PRO A 418 -16.17 -13.01 7.65
C PRO A 418 -15.85 -11.52 7.65
N SER A 419 -16.29 -10.80 8.69
CA SER A 419 -16.12 -9.34 8.81
C SER A 419 -14.64 -8.92 8.82
N TRP A 420 -13.78 -9.71 9.47
CA TRP A 420 -12.35 -9.44 9.53
C TRP A 420 -11.71 -9.42 8.12
N TYR A 421 -12.13 -10.34 7.24
CA TYR A 421 -11.60 -10.46 5.89
C TYR A 421 -12.01 -9.27 5.04
N LYS A 422 -13.29 -8.89 5.09
CA LYS A 422 -13.81 -7.69 4.41
C LYS A 422 -13.04 -6.44 4.85
N SER A 423 -12.81 -6.29 6.15
CA SER A 423 -11.99 -5.19 6.68
C SER A 423 -10.57 -5.22 6.14
N ALA A 424 -9.89 -6.37 6.18
CA ALA A 424 -8.51 -6.51 5.74
C ALA A 424 -8.37 -6.22 4.24
N LEU A 425 -9.21 -6.84 3.41
CA LEU A 425 -9.14 -6.78 1.95
C LEU A 425 -9.19 -5.32 1.43
N PHE A 426 -10.12 -4.53 1.95
CA PHE A 426 -10.26 -3.14 1.54
C PHE A 426 -9.24 -2.23 2.19
N ASN A 427 -8.97 -2.38 3.50
CA ASN A 427 -8.08 -1.44 4.18
C ASN A 427 -6.61 -1.62 3.83
N GLU A 428 -6.13 -2.82 3.45
CA GLU A 428 -4.76 -3.00 2.96
C GLU A 428 -4.50 -2.26 1.64
N LEU A 429 -5.53 -1.93 0.85
CA LEU A 429 -5.39 -1.12 -0.37
C LEU A 429 -4.88 0.30 -0.12
N TYR A 430 -4.85 0.77 1.14
CA TYR A 430 -4.27 2.06 1.49
C TYR A 430 -2.87 2.26 0.89
N PHE A 431 -2.10 1.16 0.79
CA PHE A 431 -0.73 1.19 0.30
C PHE A 431 -0.62 1.50 -1.19
N VAL A 432 -1.68 1.30 -1.98
CA VAL A 432 -1.69 1.69 -3.41
C VAL A 432 -1.63 3.21 -3.59
N ALA A 433 -2.07 3.99 -2.59
CA ALA A 433 -1.91 5.44 -2.58
C ALA A 433 -0.73 5.89 -1.70
N ASP A 434 -0.67 5.40 -0.46
CA ASP A 434 0.27 5.81 0.60
C ASP A 434 1.54 4.95 0.66
N GLY A 435 1.80 4.15 -0.38
CA GLY A 435 3.04 3.39 -0.57
C GLY A 435 4.14 4.22 -1.24
N GLY A 436 4.16 5.54 -1.02
CA GLY A 436 5.17 6.43 -1.60
C GLY A 436 5.00 6.62 -3.10
N THR A 437 3.77 6.47 -3.57
CA THR A 437 3.48 6.27 -4.98
C THR A 437 3.82 7.50 -5.82
N VAL A 438 4.29 7.24 -7.04
CA VAL A 438 4.52 8.23 -8.09
C VAL A 438 3.83 7.76 -9.35
N TRP A 439 3.12 8.68 -9.98
CA TRP A 439 2.44 8.43 -11.24
C TRP A 439 2.71 9.60 -12.16
N THR A 440 3.48 9.37 -13.22
CA THR A 440 4.03 10.43 -14.05
C THR A 440 3.59 10.33 -15.50
N GLU A 441 3.37 11.49 -16.12
CA GLU A 441 3.23 11.63 -17.56
C GLU A 441 4.57 11.44 -18.26
N LEU A 442 4.51 10.99 -19.52
CA LEU A 442 5.68 10.85 -20.38
C LEU A 442 5.73 11.97 -21.42
N ALA A 443 6.96 12.40 -21.73
CA ALA A 443 7.20 13.23 -22.89
C ALA A 443 6.93 12.44 -24.18
N GLU A 444 6.54 13.13 -25.26
CA GLU A 444 6.22 12.49 -26.54
C GLU A 444 7.39 11.71 -27.15
N ASP A 445 8.63 12.06 -26.79
CA ASP A 445 9.88 11.46 -27.27
C ASP A 445 10.52 10.49 -26.26
N ALA A 446 9.87 10.21 -25.13
CA ALA A 446 10.40 9.29 -24.12
C ALA A 446 10.56 7.86 -24.67
N ASP A 447 11.54 7.12 -24.16
CA ASP A 447 11.80 5.72 -24.50
C ASP A 447 11.88 4.86 -23.24
N VAL A 448 10.98 3.90 -23.11
CA VAL A 448 10.93 2.95 -21.98
C VAL A 448 11.39 1.55 -22.36
N SER A 449 11.72 1.30 -23.63
CA SER A 449 12.13 -0.03 -24.13
C SER A 449 13.54 -0.45 -23.74
N GLY A 450 14.33 0.47 -23.17
CA GLY A 450 15.76 0.24 -22.92
C GLY A 450 16.65 0.25 -24.16
N GLY A 451 16.14 0.78 -25.28
CA GLY A 451 16.91 1.01 -26.50
C GLY A 451 16.99 -0.20 -27.44
N VAL A 452 16.31 -1.31 -27.12
CA VAL A 452 16.17 -2.47 -28.01
C VAL A 452 14.74 -2.48 -28.54
N ARG A 453 14.58 -2.45 -29.86
CA ARG A 453 13.26 -2.39 -30.52
C ARG A 453 12.65 -3.76 -30.75
N SER A 454 11.35 -3.80 -31.01
CA SER A 454 10.59 -5.04 -31.20
C SER A 454 11.15 -5.93 -32.31
N GLU A 455 11.64 -5.34 -33.41
CA GLU A 455 12.30 -6.05 -34.52
C GLU A 455 13.57 -6.79 -34.10
N ASP A 456 14.23 -6.34 -33.03
CA ASP A 456 15.47 -6.91 -32.48
C ASP A 456 15.21 -7.71 -31.19
N GLY A 457 13.96 -8.10 -30.92
CA GLY A 457 13.56 -8.86 -29.72
C GLY A 457 13.43 -8.01 -28.45
N GLY A 458 13.26 -6.69 -28.59
CA GLY A 458 12.98 -5.76 -27.50
C GLY A 458 11.52 -5.30 -27.46
N LEU A 459 11.29 -4.05 -27.04
CA LEU A 459 9.96 -3.47 -26.83
C LEU A 459 9.71 -2.26 -27.73
N PRO A 460 8.43 -1.89 -27.96
CA PRO A 460 8.11 -0.58 -28.50
C PRO A 460 8.69 0.55 -27.62
N ALA A 461 9.14 1.65 -28.24
CA ALA A 461 9.73 2.79 -27.52
C ALA A 461 8.77 3.36 -26.46
N GLN A 462 7.48 3.47 -26.82
CA GLN A 462 6.38 3.79 -25.92
C GLN A 462 5.23 2.83 -26.19
N PRO A 463 5.09 1.75 -25.40
CA PRO A 463 3.92 0.89 -25.47
C PRO A 463 2.64 1.71 -25.25
N ASP A 464 1.55 1.38 -25.95
CA ASP A 464 0.31 2.16 -25.92
C ASP A 464 -0.22 2.36 -24.49
N VAL A 465 -0.14 1.33 -23.66
CA VAL A 465 -0.53 1.44 -22.24
C VAL A 465 0.30 2.45 -21.47
N ILE A 466 1.61 2.53 -21.72
CA ILE A 466 2.48 3.49 -21.06
C ILE A 466 2.23 4.91 -21.59
N LYS A 467 1.98 5.07 -22.88
CA LYS A 467 1.64 6.36 -23.50
C LYS A 467 0.30 6.90 -22.96
N GLU A 468 -0.70 6.03 -22.88
CA GLU A 468 -2.03 6.40 -22.42
C GLU A 468 -2.09 6.56 -20.90
N TYR A 469 -1.45 5.69 -20.14
CA TYR A 469 -1.59 5.65 -18.68
C TYR A 469 -0.39 6.20 -17.91
N GLY A 470 0.74 6.51 -18.55
CA GLY A 470 1.95 7.02 -17.87
C GLY A 470 2.73 5.93 -17.14
N ARG A 471 3.77 6.34 -16.40
CA ARG A 471 4.62 5.45 -15.60
C ARG A 471 4.20 5.44 -14.15
N PHE A 472 4.24 4.28 -13.53
CA PHE A 472 3.82 4.08 -12.16
C PHE A 472 4.91 3.40 -11.34
N ALA A 473 5.13 3.91 -10.13
CA ALA A 473 5.99 3.26 -9.16
C ALA A 473 5.50 3.48 -7.74
N TYR A 474 5.77 2.50 -6.88
CA TYR A 474 5.51 2.57 -5.45
C TYR A 474 6.60 1.83 -4.68
N LEU A 475 6.84 2.26 -3.44
CA LEU A 475 7.92 1.75 -2.63
C LEU A 475 7.64 0.33 -2.13
N GLU A 476 8.71 -0.40 -1.87
CA GLU A 476 8.68 -1.66 -1.13
C GLU A 476 8.11 -1.48 0.28
N GLY A 477 8.55 -0.44 0.97
CA GLY A 477 7.97 0.01 2.22
C GLY A 477 8.45 1.39 2.65
N GLN A 478 7.97 1.86 3.79
CA GLN A 478 8.37 3.17 4.34
C GLN A 478 9.80 3.18 4.92
N GLU A 479 10.32 2.00 5.32
CA GLU A 479 11.70 1.82 5.78
C GLU A 479 12.63 1.34 4.66
N TYR A 480 12.08 0.64 3.67
CA TYR A 480 12.82 0.03 2.55
C TYR A 480 12.48 0.84 1.28
N ARG A 481 13.29 1.88 1.04
CA ARG A 481 13.01 2.95 0.07
C ARG A 481 13.49 2.57 -1.33
N MET A 482 12.91 1.51 -1.87
CA MET A 482 13.16 1.00 -3.23
C MET A 482 11.85 0.95 -3.99
N TYR A 483 11.81 1.47 -5.20
CA TYR A 483 10.61 1.47 -6.02
C TYR A 483 10.44 0.15 -6.77
N ASN A 484 9.20 -0.34 -6.81
CA ASN A 484 8.78 -1.57 -7.48
C ASN A 484 9.74 -2.74 -7.23
N THR A 485 10.16 -2.95 -5.98
CA THR A 485 10.98 -4.10 -5.63
C THR A 485 10.27 -5.37 -6.09
N TYR A 486 10.86 -6.05 -7.06
CA TYR A 486 10.12 -6.87 -8.01
C TYR A 486 9.81 -8.26 -7.45
N ASP A 487 10.72 -8.79 -6.64
CA ASP A 487 10.50 -10.03 -5.91
C ASP A 487 9.39 -9.89 -4.86
N VAL A 488 9.15 -8.68 -4.35
CA VAL A 488 8.04 -8.35 -3.44
C VAL A 488 6.76 -7.99 -4.22
N HIS A 489 6.91 -7.29 -5.34
CA HIS A 489 5.82 -6.99 -6.29
C HIS A 489 5.08 -8.25 -6.73
N PHE A 490 5.77 -9.37 -6.88
CA PHE A 490 5.16 -10.69 -7.15
C PHE A 490 3.94 -11.01 -6.27
N TYR A 491 4.01 -10.70 -4.98
CA TYR A 491 2.90 -10.91 -4.03
C TYR A 491 1.89 -9.75 -4.09
N ALA A 492 2.38 -8.52 -4.19
CA ALA A 492 1.54 -7.33 -4.14
C ALA A 492 0.71 -7.09 -5.42
N SER A 493 1.17 -7.61 -6.57
CA SER A 493 0.68 -7.24 -7.90
C SER A 493 -0.74 -7.69 -8.18
N PHE A 494 -1.30 -8.63 -7.38
CA PHE A 494 -2.70 -9.04 -7.46
C PHE A 494 -3.66 -7.86 -7.27
N ALA A 495 -3.39 -6.96 -6.32
CA ALA A 495 -4.21 -5.78 -6.12
C ALA A 495 -4.24 -4.88 -7.36
N LEU A 496 -3.08 -4.66 -8.01
CA LEU A 496 -3.01 -3.82 -9.19
C LEU A 496 -3.62 -4.47 -10.42
N ILE A 497 -3.29 -5.73 -10.73
CA ILE A 497 -3.82 -6.37 -11.94
C ILE A 497 -5.35 -6.54 -11.88
N MET A 498 -5.91 -6.76 -10.69
CA MET A 498 -7.35 -6.91 -10.52
C MET A 498 -8.10 -5.58 -10.55
N LEU A 499 -7.52 -4.50 -10.02
CA LEU A 499 -8.25 -3.24 -9.79
C LEU A 499 -7.78 -2.08 -10.68
N TRP A 500 -6.50 -2.02 -11.03
CA TRP A 500 -5.91 -1.02 -11.92
C TRP A 500 -4.97 -1.69 -12.95
N PRO A 501 -5.49 -2.60 -13.80
CA PRO A 501 -4.68 -3.41 -14.70
C PRO A 501 -3.74 -2.59 -15.59
N LYS A 502 -4.14 -1.38 -16.00
CA LYS A 502 -3.27 -0.53 -16.84
C LYS A 502 -2.03 -0.02 -16.09
N LEU A 503 -2.12 0.16 -14.77
CA LEU A 503 -0.94 0.45 -13.92
C LEU A 503 -0.05 -0.79 -13.75
N ALA A 504 -0.65 -1.96 -13.55
CA ALA A 504 0.11 -3.21 -13.49
C ALA A 504 0.90 -3.45 -14.77
N LEU A 505 0.26 -3.32 -15.94
CA LEU A 505 0.94 -3.46 -17.24
C LEU A 505 2.01 -2.38 -17.45
N SER A 506 1.77 -1.14 -17.00
CA SER A 506 2.79 -0.07 -17.05
C SER A 506 4.06 -0.45 -16.27
N VAL A 507 3.92 -0.97 -15.04
CA VAL A 507 5.06 -1.50 -14.26
C VAL A 507 5.76 -2.62 -15.01
N GLN A 508 5.01 -3.55 -15.61
CA GLN A 508 5.60 -4.69 -16.33
C GLN A 508 6.40 -4.26 -17.56
N TYR A 509 5.94 -3.29 -18.33
CA TYR A 509 6.70 -2.74 -19.45
C TYR A 509 7.96 -2.00 -18.99
N ASP A 510 7.91 -1.24 -17.89
CA ASP A 510 9.10 -0.61 -17.30
C ASP A 510 10.15 -1.65 -16.88
N ILE A 511 9.71 -2.74 -16.24
CA ILE A 511 10.59 -3.84 -15.84
C ILE A 511 11.14 -4.56 -17.08
N ALA A 512 10.31 -4.88 -18.06
CA ALA A 512 10.75 -5.53 -19.29
C ALA A 512 11.78 -4.68 -20.07
N GLY A 513 11.57 -3.36 -20.14
CA GLY A 513 12.53 -2.44 -20.76
C GLY A 513 13.86 -2.34 -20.02
N SER A 514 13.86 -2.60 -18.71
CA SER A 514 15.08 -2.67 -17.91
C SER A 514 15.84 -3.99 -18.07
N VAL A 515 15.16 -5.10 -18.40
CA VAL A 515 15.78 -6.44 -18.58
C VAL A 515 16.84 -6.39 -19.67
N VAL A 516 16.54 -5.76 -20.80
CA VAL A 516 17.42 -5.69 -21.99
C VAL A 516 18.58 -4.71 -21.83
N GLN A 517 18.55 -3.85 -20.81
CA GLN A 517 19.61 -2.90 -20.48
C GLN A 517 20.72 -3.54 -19.64
N GLN A 518 21.90 -2.91 -19.72
CA GLN A 518 23.03 -3.20 -18.85
C GLN A 518 23.66 -1.91 -18.32
N ASP A 519 24.19 -1.98 -17.11
CA ASP A 519 25.07 -0.98 -16.52
C ASP A 519 26.28 -1.70 -15.96
N LEU A 520 27.41 -1.53 -16.65
CA LEU A 520 28.69 -2.17 -16.34
C LEU A 520 29.49 -1.44 -15.26
N THR A 521 28.95 -0.35 -14.70
CA THR A 521 29.58 0.35 -13.57
C THR A 521 29.73 -0.63 -12.41
N GLU A 522 30.94 -0.80 -11.90
CA GLU A 522 31.19 -1.71 -10.79
C GLU A 522 30.73 -1.10 -9.46
N ARG A 523 30.05 -1.92 -8.64
CA ARG A 523 29.61 -1.55 -7.29
C ARG A 523 29.95 -2.62 -6.27
N LEU A 524 30.24 -2.19 -5.05
CA LEU A 524 30.53 -3.07 -3.93
C LEU A 524 29.22 -3.62 -3.32
N HIS A 525 29.09 -4.93 -3.25
CA HIS A 525 28.00 -5.60 -2.54
C HIS A 525 28.36 -5.83 -1.07
N LEU A 526 27.46 -5.41 -0.17
CA LEU A 526 27.80 -5.30 1.25
C LEU A 526 27.91 -6.65 1.95
N MET A 527 27.14 -7.66 1.55
CA MET A 527 27.21 -9.00 2.14
C MET A 527 28.51 -9.71 1.73
N SER A 528 28.80 -9.82 0.43
CA SER A 528 29.96 -10.58 -0.08
C SER A 528 31.28 -9.80 -0.03
N GLY A 529 31.22 -8.46 -0.07
CA GLY A 529 32.39 -7.61 -0.24
C GLY A 529 33.01 -7.65 -1.65
N ARG A 530 32.28 -8.20 -2.64
CA ARG A 530 32.73 -8.28 -4.03
C ARG A 530 32.18 -7.12 -4.87
N TYR A 531 32.89 -6.81 -5.94
CA TYR A 531 32.43 -5.88 -6.97
C TYR A 531 31.78 -6.65 -8.12
N SER A 532 30.67 -6.14 -8.61
CA SER A 532 30.04 -6.61 -9.85
C SER A 532 29.26 -5.45 -10.51
N PRO A 533 28.83 -5.62 -11.78
CA PRO A 533 28.02 -4.62 -12.49
C PRO A 533 26.74 -4.25 -11.74
N VAL A 534 26.33 -2.98 -11.84
CA VAL A 534 25.04 -2.50 -11.30
C VAL A 534 23.85 -3.26 -11.89
N LYS A 535 23.88 -3.52 -13.21
CA LYS A 535 22.81 -4.19 -13.94
C LYS A 535 23.35 -5.10 -15.03
N THR A 536 23.08 -6.39 -14.92
CA THR A 536 23.41 -7.39 -15.94
C THR A 536 22.29 -7.48 -16.99
N LYS A 537 22.66 -7.61 -18.27
CA LYS A 537 21.72 -7.82 -19.37
C LYS A 537 20.94 -9.13 -19.20
N ASN A 538 19.67 -9.16 -19.62
CA ASN A 538 18.77 -10.33 -19.55
C ASN A 538 18.47 -10.81 -18.13
N VAL A 539 18.61 -9.92 -17.16
CA VAL A 539 18.23 -10.16 -15.76
C VAL A 539 17.29 -9.05 -15.32
N VAL A 540 16.18 -9.44 -14.70
CA VAL A 540 15.22 -8.52 -14.09
C VAL A 540 15.91 -7.77 -12.95
N PRO A 541 15.82 -6.43 -12.89
CA PRO A 541 16.35 -5.71 -11.74
C PRO A 541 15.56 -6.07 -10.48
N HIS A 542 16.23 -6.01 -9.34
CA HIS A 542 15.57 -6.13 -8.04
C HIS A 542 14.57 -4.99 -7.83
N ASP A 543 14.95 -3.76 -8.16
CA ASP A 543 14.12 -2.58 -7.98
C ASP A 543 14.46 -1.52 -9.05
N ILE A 544 13.56 -0.56 -9.25
CA ILE A 544 13.75 0.53 -10.22
C ILE A 544 14.36 1.79 -9.60
N GLY A 545 14.91 1.74 -8.38
CA GLY A 545 15.71 2.81 -7.79
C GLY A 545 15.19 3.39 -6.46
N ASP A 546 15.94 4.34 -5.91
CA ASP A 546 15.70 5.04 -4.64
C ASP A 546 15.08 6.43 -4.89
N PRO A 547 14.07 6.88 -4.11
CA PRO A 547 13.51 8.23 -4.22
C PRO A 547 14.51 9.38 -4.00
N ASP A 548 15.63 9.14 -3.32
CA ASP A 548 16.70 10.11 -3.12
C ASP A 548 17.73 10.13 -4.27
N ASP A 549 17.46 9.35 -5.32
CA ASP A 549 18.23 9.30 -6.56
C ASP A 549 17.37 9.63 -7.79
N GLU A 550 17.47 8.87 -8.89
CA GLU A 550 16.65 9.04 -10.09
C GLU A 550 16.03 7.68 -10.48
N PRO A 551 14.83 7.35 -9.94
CA PRO A 551 14.11 6.13 -10.27
C PRO A 551 13.90 5.96 -11.78
N TRP A 552 13.76 4.70 -12.21
CA TRP A 552 13.77 4.22 -13.60
C TRP A 552 15.09 4.38 -14.37
N HIS A 553 15.98 5.27 -13.94
CA HIS A 553 17.29 5.47 -14.56
C HIS A 553 18.40 4.80 -13.76
N ARG A 554 18.37 4.92 -12.43
CA ARG A 554 19.35 4.33 -11.52
C ARG A 554 18.71 3.15 -10.82
N LEU A 555 18.70 2.03 -11.53
CA LEU A 555 18.10 0.76 -11.11
C LEU A 555 18.92 0.09 -10.00
N ASN A 556 18.31 -0.92 -9.36
CA ASN A 556 18.93 -1.72 -8.31
C ASN A 556 19.51 -0.85 -7.18
N ALA A 557 18.71 -0.02 -6.53
CA ALA A 557 19.15 0.68 -5.32
C ALA A 557 19.56 -0.29 -4.19
N TYR A 558 19.07 -1.53 -4.21
CA TYR A 558 19.50 -2.59 -3.32
C TYR A 558 20.98 -2.99 -3.53
N LEU A 559 21.75 -2.99 -2.43
CA LEU A 559 23.20 -3.19 -2.41
C LEU A 559 23.68 -4.29 -1.44
N ILE A 560 22.78 -4.96 -0.72
CA ILE A 560 23.22 -5.98 0.26
C ILE A 560 23.80 -7.19 -0.48
N HIS A 561 23.04 -7.77 -1.42
CA HIS A 561 23.46 -8.88 -2.27
C HIS A 561 23.62 -8.43 -3.72
N ASP A 562 24.35 -9.23 -4.51
CA ASP A 562 24.29 -9.15 -5.96
C ASP A 562 23.04 -9.91 -6.43
N THR A 563 22.09 -9.16 -6.99
CA THR A 563 20.79 -9.68 -7.40
C THR A 563 20.82 -10.24 -8.82
N ALA A 564 21.90 -10.05 -9.58
CA ALA A 564 22.05 -10.61 -10.92
C ALA A 564 22.08 -12.15 -10.93
N GLY A 565 22.44 -12.74 -9.79
CA GLY A 565 22.47 -14.19 -9.56
C GLY A 565 21.26 -14.74 -8.81
N TRP A 566 20.25 -13.92 -8.52
CA TRP A 566 19.07 -14.37 -7.78
C TRP A 566 18.20 -15.29 -8.64
N LYS A 567 17.69 -16.37 -8.03
CA LYS A 567 16.98 -17.44 -8.72
C LYS A 567 15.49 -17.21 -8.85
N ASP A 568 14.92 -16.16 -8.26
CA ASP A 568 13.47 -15.95 -8.25
C ASP A 568 13.01 -14.76 -9.11
N LEU A 569 13.79 -13.70 -9.26
CA LEU A 569 13.40 -12.47 -9.99
C LEU A 569 12.93 -12.74 -11.43
N ASN A 570 13.75 -13.44 -12.22
CA ASN A 570 13.43 -13.78 -13.61
C ASN A 570 12.19 -14.70 -13.71
N LEU A 571 12.07 -15.66 -12.80
CA LEU A 571 10.96 -16.62 -12.76
C LEU A 571 9.65 -15.93 -12.40
N LYS A 572 9.68 -15.06 -11.39
CA LYS A 572 8.56 -14.19 -10.99
C LYS A 572 8.14 -13.27 -12.13
N PHE A 573 9.05 -12.82 -12.98
CA PHE A 573 8.71 -12.03 -14.16
C PHE A 573 7.88 -12.83 -15.15
N VAL A 574 8.38 -14.00 -15.55
CA VAL A 574 7.69 -14.89 -16.50
C VAL A 574 6.30 -15.30 -16.00
N LEU A 575 6.19 -15.61 -14.70
CA LEU A 575 4.92 -15.96 -14.08
C LEU A 575 3.93 -14.79 -14.09
N GLN A 576 4.38 -13.59 -13.70
CA GLN A 576 3.52 -12.39 -13.70
C GLN A 576 3.08 -12.01 -15.12
N VAL A 577 3.97 -12.06 -16.12
CA VAL A 577 3.61 -11.82 -17.53
C VAL A 577 2.46 -12.73 -17.96
N TYR A 578 2.56 -14.04 -17.69
CA TYR A 578 1.51 -14.96 -18.09
C TYR A 578 0.20 -14.72 -17.34
N ARG A 579 0.24 -14.49 -16.02
CA ARG A 579 -0.95 -14.16 -15.24
C ARG A 579 -1.63 -12.90 -15.75
N ASP A 580 -0.85 -11.84 -16.01
CA ASP A 580 -1.36 -10.55 -16.43
C ASP A 580 -1.99 -10.65 -17.82
N PHE A 581 -1.35 -11.38 -18.75
CA PHE A 581 -1.95 -11.76 -20.02
C PHE A 581 -3.25 -12.55 -19.81
N HIS A 582 -3.25 -13.58 -18.96
CA HIS A 582 -4.44 -14.40 -18.73
C HIS A 582 -5.62 -13.60 -18.17
N ILE A 583 -5.37 -12.63 -17.28
CA ILE A 583 -6.42 -11.79 -16.71
C ILE A 583 -6.92 -10.75 -17.73
N THR A 584 -6.01 -10.15 -18.51
CA THR A 584 -6.35 -9.03 -19.41
C THR A 584 -6.72 -9.44 -20.83
N GLN A 585 -6.34 -10.65 -21.24
CA GLN A 585 -6.46 -11.18 -22.61
C GLN A 585 -5.77 -10.28 -23.66
N ASP A 586 -4.73 -9.54 -23.25
CA ASP A 586 -4.00 -8.62 -24.12
C ASP A 586 -2.95 -9.36 -24.96
N ASN A 587 -3.34 -9.72 -26.18
CA ASN A 587 -2.47 -10.43 -27.12
C ASN A 587 -1.25 -9.61 -27.57
N GLN A 588 -1.34 -8.28 -27.61
CA GLN A 588 -0.19 -7.45 -27.98
C GLN A 588 0.83 -7.45 -26.84
N TYR A 589 0.36 -7.32 -25.59
CA TYR A 589 1.21 -7.45 -24.41
C TYR A 589 1.97 -8.78 -24.39
N LEU A 590 1.29 -9.91 -24.65
CA LEU A 590 1.96 -11.21 -24.71
C LEU A 590 3.04 -11.25 -25.80
N LYS A 591 2.76 -10.72 -26.99
CA LYS A 591 3.73 -10.65 -28.10
C LYS A 591 4.95 -9.81 -27.75
N ASP A 592 4.74 -8.67 -27.10
CA ASP A 592 5.83 -7.78 -26.66
C ASP A 592 6.68 -8.44 -25.58
N MET A 593 6.06 -9.13 -24.62
CA MET A 593 6.75 -9.75 -23.48
C MET A 593 7.42 -11.08 -23.82
N TRP A 594 6.96 -11.77 -24.87
CA TRP A 594 7.47 -13.07 -25.27
C TRP A 594 9.00 -13.13 -25.45
N PRO A 595 9.64 -12.28 -26.27
CA PRO A 595 11.10 -12.33 -26.43
C PRO A 595 11.85 -12.01 -25.14
N ILE A 596 11.28 -11.15 -24.28
CA ILE A 596 11.86 -10.81 -22.98
C ILE A 596 11.80 -12.02 -22.04
N CYS A 597 10.67 -12.74 -22.01
CA CYS A 597 10.50 -13.98 -21.25
C CYS A 597 11.51 -15.05 -21.70
N GLN A 598 11.73 -15.20 -23.00
CA GLN A 598 12.76 -16.12 -23.52
C GLN A 598 14.16 -15.72 -23.04
N ALA A 599 14.50 -14.43 -23.10
CA ALA A 599 15.82 -13.93 -22.70
C ALA A 599 16.13 -14.16 -21.22
N VAL A 600 15.14 -13.97 -20.33
CA VAL A 600 15.33 -14.23 -18.90
C VAL A 600 15.36 -15.72 -18.58
N MET A 601 14.56 -16.54 -19.26
CA MET A 601 14.60 -18.00 -19.07
C MET A 601 15.93 -18.59 -19.52
N GLU A 602 16.48 -18.14 -20.65
CA GLU A 602 17.81 -18.55 -21.11
C GLU A 602 18.89 -18.18 -20.09
N SER A 603 18.76 -17.03 -19.41
CA SER A 603 19.72 -16.61 -18.39
C SER A 603 19.63 -17.40 -17.09
N GLU A 604 18.50 -18.05 -16.82
CA GLU A 604 18.27 -18.96 -15.68
C GLU A 604 18.70 -20.41 -15.97
N ILE A 605 18.61 -20.89 -17.23
CA ILE A 605 19.02 -22.26 -17.62
C ILE A 605 20.47 -22.56 -17.19
N LYS A 606 21.36 -21.56 -17.18
CA LYS A 606 22.75 -21.72 -16.74
C LYS A 606 22.91 -22.18 -15.28
N PHE A 607 21.85 -22.08 -14.48
CA PHE A 607 21.83 -22.50 -13.09
C PHE A 607 21.34 -23.93 -12.91
N ASP A 608 21.05 -24.69 -13.97
CA ASP A 608 20.98 -26.15 -13.97
C ASP A 608 22.40 -26.68 -14.21
N LEU A 609 23.11 -26.99 -13.13
CA LEU A 609 24.55 -27.28 -13.15
C LEU A 609 24.86 -28.73 -13.49
N ASP A 610 23.91 -29.65 -13.27
CA ASP A 610 24.08 -31.08 -13.52
C ASP A 610 23.27 -31.61 -14.71
N GLY A 611 22.44 -30.77 -15.32
CA GLY A 611 21.66 -31.08 -16.50
C GLY A 611 20.45 -31.96 -16.22
N ASP A 612 19.96 -32.02 -14.97
CA ASP A 612 18.76 -32.77 -14.60
C ASP A 612 17.46 -31.98 -14.85
N GLY A 613 17.56 -30.73 -15.32
CA GLY A 613 16.42 -29.87 -15.65
C GLY A 613 15.95 -29.01 -14.48
N LEU A 614 16.63 -29.02 -13.33
CA LEU A 614 16.29 -28.25 -12.14
C LEU A 614 17.44 -27.31 -11.75
N ILE A 615 17.10 -26.06 -11.45
CA ILE A 615 18.10 -25.05 -11.06
C ILE A 615 18.57 -25.22 -9.61
N GLU A 616 19.82 -24.84 -9.33
CA GLU A 616 20.41 -24.87 -7.99
C GLU A 616 20.68 -23.49 -7.38
N ASN A 617 20.27 -23.31 -6.11
CA ASN A 617 20.68 -22.18 -5.30
C ASN A 617 22.16 -22.30 -4.87
N SER A 618 22.83 -21.15 -4.79
CA SER A 618 24.30 -21.09 -4.79
C SER A 618 24.96 -21.13 -3.41
N GLY A 619 24.23 -21.45 -2.34
CA GLY A 619 24.78 -21.56 -0.99
C GLY A 619 24.92 -20.24 -0.24
N TYR A 620 24.22 -19.21 -0.70
CA TYR A 620 23.98 -17.94 -0.02
C TYR A 620 22.51 -17.53 -0.25
N ALA A 621 22.05 -16.43 0.35
CA ALA A 621 20.71 -15.92 0.08
C ALA A 621 20.66 -15.25 -1.30
N ASP A 622 20.13 -15.98 -2.28
CA ASP A 622 20.02 -15.59 -3.70
C ASP A 622 18.56 -15.56 -4.17
N GLN A 623 17.66 -15.05 -3.32
CA GLN A 623 16.21 -14.90 -3.55
C GLN A 623 15.59 -13.97 -2.49
N THR A 624 14.28 -13.68 -2.57
CA THR A 624 13.55 -12.71 -1.71
C THR A 624 13.77 -12.86 -0.19
N TYR A 625 13.98 -14.08 0.32
CA TYR A 625 14.45 -14.36 1.68
C TYR A 625 15.95 -14.11 1.77
N ASP A 626 16.34 -12.84 1.62
CA ASP A 626 17.71 -12.35 1.47
C ASP A 626 18.61 -12.52 2.71
N GLY A 627 18.06 -13.03 3.80
CA GLY A 627 18.76 -13.45 5.01
C GLY A 627 18.68 -14.95 5.28
N TRP A 628 17.98 -15.75 4.47
CA TRP A 628 17.82 -17.20 4.64
C TRP A 628 18.54 -17.95 3.51
N THR A 629 19.67 -18.55 3.86
CA THR A 629 20.54 -19.25 2.90
C THR A 629 19.89 -20.51 2.35
N VAL A 630 20.10 -20.77 1.07
CA VAL A 630 19.63 -21.97 0.35
C VAL A 630 20.80 -22.59 -0.42
N THR A 631 20.94 -23.91 -0.43
CA THR A 631 21.99 -24.60 -1.22
C THR A 631 21.42 -25.77 -2.03
N GLY A 632 21.77 -25.85 -3.33
CA GLY A 632 21.26 -26.88 -4.23
C GLY A 632 19.81 -26.61 -4.65
N PRO A 633 19.11 -27.60 -5.24
CA PRO A 633 17.68 -27.47 -5.49
C PRO A 633 16.89 -27.18 -4.21
N SER A 634 15.90 -26.30 -4.32
CA SER A 634 15.04 -25.87 -3.20
C SER A 634 13.56 -25.89 -3.58
N ALA A 635 12.69 -26.05 -2.58
CA ALA A 635 11.25 -26.13 -2.84
C ALA A 635 10.71 -24.83 -3.44
N TYR A 636 11.16 -23.68 -2.93
CA TYR A 636 10.72 -22.37 -3.37
C TYR A 636 11.22 -22.02 -4.78
N CYS A 637 12.54 -21.93 -5.00
CA CYS A 637 13.07 -21.54 -6.31
C CYS A 637 12.85 -22.63 -7.37
N GLY A 638 13.01 -23.90 -6.99
CA GLY A 638 12.71 -25.02 -7.88
C GLY A 638 11.23 -25.08 -8.26
N GLY A 639 10.32 -24.82 -7.32
CA GLY A 639 8.88 -24.74 -7.60
C GLY A 639 8.53 -23.59 -8.55
N LEU A 640 9.11 -22.41 -8.35
CA LEU A 640 8.96 -21.28 -9.26
C LEU A 640 9.51 -21.61 -10.66
N TRP A 641 10.66 -22.30 -10.75
CA TRP A 641 11.28 -22.68 -12.01
C TRP A 641 10.38 -23.58 -12.85
N LEU A 642 9.86 -24.64 -12.24
CA LEU A 642 8.94 -25.55 -12.92
C LEU A 642 7.63 -24.85 -13.31
N ALA A 643 7.14 -23.94 -12.49
CA ALA A 643 5.98 -23.11 -12.82
C ALA A 643 6.27 -22.18 -14.02
N SER A 644 7.43 -21.54 -14.06
CA SER A 644 7.87 -20.70 -15.18
C SER A 644 8.00 -21.50 -16.48
N LEU A 645 8.62 -22.68 -16.44
CA LEU A 645 8.69 -23.59 -17.60
C LEU A 645 7.30 -24.00 -18.10
N CYS A 646 6.36 -24.27 -17.18
CA CYS A 646 4.98 -24.59 -17.51
C CYS A 646 4.28 -23.44 -18.26
N VAL A 647 4.39 -22.20 -17.77
CA VAL A 647 3.80 -21.05 -18.47
C VAL A 647 4.54 -20.73 -19.77
N MET A 648 5.86 -20.96 -19.86
CA MET A 648 6.59 -20.84 -21.13
C MET A 648 6.08 -21.83 -22.17
N CYS A 649 5.76 -23.08 -21.79
CA CYS A 649 5.12 -24.04 -22.70
C CYS A 649 3.77 -23.52 -23.21
N LYS A 650 2.95 -22.93 -22.32
CA LYS A 650 1.66 -22.34 -22.69
C LYS A 650 1.82 -21.15 -23.63
N MET A 651 2.71 -20.21 -23.29
CA MET A 651 2.99 -19.06 -24.14
C MET A 651 3.53 -19.50 -25.51
N ALA A 652 4.44 -20.48 -25.56
CA ALA A 652 4.97 -21.01 -26.82
C ALA A 652 3.89 -21.53 -27.77
N ARG A 653 2.86 -22.22 -27.24
CA ARG A 653 1.69 -22.64 -28.04
C ARG A 653 0.85 -21.45 -28.49
N LEU A 654 0.63 -20.46 -27.63
CA LEU A 654 -0.15 -19.26 -27.95
C LEU A 654 0.50 -18.40 -29.05
N VAL A 655 1.83 -18.38 -29.11
CA VAL A 655 2.59 -17.68 -30.16
C VAL A 655 3.03 -18.59 -31.32
N ASP A 656 2.51 -19.81 -31.39
CA ASP A 656 2.74 -20.81 -32.46
C ASP A 656 4.22 -21.18 -32.69
N THR A 657 4.93 -21.50 -31.61
CA THR A 657 6.37 -21.88 -31.63
C THR A 657 6.61 -23.30 -31.12
N GLU A 658 6.27 -24.31 -31.94
CA GLU A 658 6.35 -25.73 -31.54
C GLU A 658 7.76 -26.16 -31.08
N ARG A 659 8.82 -25.68 -31.73
CA ARG A 659 10.21 -26.00 -31.33
C ARG A 659 10.52 -25.52 -29.91
N THR A 660 10.07 -24.31 -29.56
CA THR A 660 10.29 -23.72 -28.24
C THR A 660 9.44 -24.42 -27.18
N TYR A 661 8.21 -24.80 -27.54
CA TYR A 661 7.36 -25.62 -26.69
C TYR A 661 8.05 -26.94 -26.32
N GLN A 662 8.56 -27.70 -27.30
CA GLN A 662 9.24 -28.98 -27.06
C GLN A 662 10.50 -28.82 -26.20
N HIS A 663 11.25 -27.74 -26.40
CA HIS A 663 12.44 -27.43 -25.59
C HIS A 663 12.11 -27.23 -24.11
N TYR A 664 11.16 -26.35 -23.78
CA TYR A 664 10.77 -26.13 -22.39
C TYR A 664 10.03 -27.34 -21.79
N LYS A 665 9.31 -28.10 -22.61
CA LYS A 665 8.64 -29.32 -22.17
C LYS A 665 9.62 -30.41 -21.73
N ASP A 666 10.70 -30.61 -22.47
CA ASP A 666 11.78 -31.56 -22.09
C ASP A 666 12.40 -31.18 -20.74
N ILE A 667 12.78 -29.91 -20.57
CA ILE A 667 13.35 -29.40 -19.32
C ILE A 667 12.35 -29.59 -18.17
N LEU A 668 11.07 -29.23 -18.40
CA LEU A 668 10.02 -29.38 -17.40
C LEU A 668 9.86 -30.82 -16.94
N ASP A 669 9.88 -31.79 -17.87
CA ASP A 669 9.71 -33.21 -17.53
C ASP A 669 10.87 -33.75 -16.70
N ARG A 670 12.12 -33.41 -17.09
CA ARG A 670 13.32 -33.80 -16.33
C ARG A 670 13.37 -33.11 -14.96
N GLY A 671 13.18 -31.79 -14.93
CA GLY A 671 13.21 -30.99 -13.71
C GLY A 671 12.11 -31.37 -12.72
N SER A 672 10.90 -31.68 -13.19
CA SER A 672 9.82 -32.15 -12.31
C SER A 672 10.13 -33.53 -11.72
N ALA A 673 10.87 -34.38 -12.43
CA ALA A 673 11.34 -35.64 -11.90
C ALA A 673 12.46 -35.47 -10.87
N ALA A 674 13.42 -34.58 -11.13
CA ALA A 674 14.46 -34.20 -10.19
C ALA A 674 13.89 -33.60 -8.90
N PHE A 675 12.98 -32.63 -9.01
CA PHE A 675 12.37 -31.93 -7.88
C PHE A 675 11.69 -32.90 -6.91
N ASP A 676 10.89 -33.82 -7.46
CA ASP A 676 10.23 -34.84 -6.65
C ASP A 676 11.22 -35.82 -6.01
N LYS A 677 12.23 -36.27 -6.77
CA LYS A 677 13.25 -37.20 -6.26
C LYS A 677 14.10 -36.60 -5.14
N LEU A 678 14.45 -35.32 -5.24
CA LEU A 678 15.40 -34.67 -4.34
C LEU A 678 14.73 -34.07 -3.10
N LEU A 679 13.50 -33.57 -3.23
CA LEU A 679 12.87 -32.77 -2.18
C LEU A 679 11.67 -33.44 -1.51
N TRP A 680 10.95 -34.35 -2.16
CA TRP A 680 9.80 -35.00 -1.54
C TRP A 680 10.23 -35.99 -0.45
N ASN A 681 9.86 -35.72 0.80
CA ASN A 681 10.25 -36.55 1.95
C ASN A 681 9.17 -37.57 2.38
N GLY A 682 8.08 -37.69 1.62
CA GLY A 682 6.93 -38.54 1.96
C GLY A 682 5.75 -37.78 2.57
N LYS A 683 5.92 -36.53 3.01
CA LYS A 683 4.86 -35.71 3.60
C LYS A 683 4.79 -34.29 3.05
N TYR A 684 5.95 -33.65 2.86
CA TYR A 684 6.09 -32.31 2.29
C TYR A 684 7.39 -32.23 1.48
N TYR A 685 7.66 -31.08 0.85
CA TYR A 685 8.94 -30.83 0.16
C TYR A 685 9.94 -30.21 1.13
N ASN A 686 11.13 -30.82 1.24
CA ASN A 686 12.24 -30.27 2.01
C ASN A 686 12.58 -28.85 1.52
N TYR A 687 12.98 -27.98 2.45
CA TYR A 687 13.42 -26.61 2.18
C TYR A 687 14.49 -26.57 1.07
N ASP A 688 15.54 -27.38 1.21
CA ASP A 688 16.56 -27.58 0.19
C ASP A 688 17.11 -29.02 0.22
N SER A 689 17.96 -29.33 -0.75
CA SER A 689 18.59 -30.65 -0.95
C SER A 689 19.98 -30.75 -0.33
N SER A 690 20.41 -29.75 0.45
CA SER A 690 21.79 -29.63 0.94
C SER A 690 22.19 -30.69 1.97
N GLY A 691 21.21 -31.37 2.57
CA GLY A 691 21.41 -32.30 3.70
C GLY A 691 21.86 -31.61 4.99
N ARG A 692 21.89 -30.27 5.04
CA ARG A 692 22.17 -29.51 6.26
C ARG A 692 21.05 -29.71 7.29
N TYR A 693 21.31 -29.34 8.55
CA TYR A 693 20.34 -29.56 9.62
C TYR A 693 18.96 -28.93 9.35
N HIS A 694 18.90 -27.78 8.65
CA HIS A 694 17.66 -27.08 8.31
C HIS A 694 17.06 -27.48 6.96
N SER A 695 17.68 -28.39 6.20
CA SER A 695 17.20 -28.83 4.88
C SER A 695 15.79 -29.42 4.92
N ASN A 696 15.40 -30.05 6.02
CA ASN A 696 14.07 -30.63 6.22
C ASN A 696 13.06 -29.68 6.91
N SER A 697 13.38 -28.39 7.05
CA SER A 697 12.43 -27.40 7.57
C SER A 697 11.22 -27.28 6.64
N VAL A 698 10.03 -27.10 7.23
CA VAL A 698 8.80 -26.79 6.51
C VAL A 698 8.76 -25.30 6.27
N MET A 699 8.93 -24.89 5.01
CA MET A 699 8.82 -23.50 4.61
C MET A 699 7.37 -23.17 4.26
N SER A 700 6.86 -22.04 4.77
CA SER A 700 5.47 -21.61 4.53
C SER A 700 5.17 -21.35 3.06
N ASP A 701 6.17 -20.94 2.28
CA ASP A 701 6.05 -20.56 0.86
C ASP A 701 6.59 -21.62 -0.11
N GLN A 702 6.81 -22.86 0.35
CA GLN A 702 7.34 -23.95 -0.50
C GLN A 702 6.44 -24.33 -1.70
N CYS A 703 5.22 -23.80 -1.76
CA CYS A 703 4.26 -23.98 -2.85
C CYS A 703 4.04 -22.71 -3.69
N ALA A 704 4.91 -21.69 -3.61
CA ALA A 704 4.74 -20.42 -4.34
C ALA A 704 4.56 -20.58 -5.87
N GLY A 705 5.32 -21.49 -6.49
CA GLY A 705 5.16 -21.79 -7.93
C GLY A 705 3.80 -22.40 -8.25
N HIS A 706 3.34 -23.35 -7.41
CA HIS A 706 2.01 -23.98 -7.56
C HIS A 706 0.88 -22.97 -7.39
N TRP A 707 0.99 -22.11 -6.37
CA TRP A 707 0.06 -21.01 -6.13
C TRP A 707 -0.14 -20.15 -7.39
N PHE A 708 0.97 -19.72 -8.00
CA PHE A 708 0.90 -18.81 -9.13
C PHE A 708 0.35 -19.47 -10.40
N LEU A 709 0.59 -20.77 -10.61
CA LEU A 709 -0.06 -21.53 -11.67
C LEU A 709 -1.58 -21.56 -11.50
N LYS A 710 -2.05 -21.86 -10.28
CA LYS A 710 -3.49 -21.83 -9.97
C LYS A 710 -4.10 -20.45 -10.17
N ALA A 711 -3.42 -19.41 -9.72
CA ALA A 711 -3.85 -18.04 -9.89
C ALA A 711 -3.88 -17.58 -11.36
N SER A 712 -3.16 -18.27 -12.25
CA SER A 712 -3.14 -18.01 -13.70
C SER A 712 -4.09 -18.92 -14.48
N ALA A 713 -5.00 -19.63 -13.81
CA ALA A 713 -5.87 -20.67 -14.36
C ALA A 713 -5.13 -21.73 -15.19
N CYS A 714 -3.89 -22.03 -14.82
CA CYS A 714 -3.14 -23.13 -15.39
C CYS A 714 -3.55 -24.46 -14.73
N GLY A 715 -4.74 -24.99 -15.01
CA GLY A 715 -5.00 -26.42 -14.77
C GLY A 715 -6.45 -26.92 -14.76
N GLU A 716 -6.73 -27.90 -15.63
CA GLU A 716 -7.08 -29.28 -15.22
C GLU A 716 -6.80 -30.30 -16.35
N GLU A 717 -7.03 -29.96 -17.62
CA GLU A 717 -6.99 -30.96 -18.72
C GLU A 717 -5.62 -31.19 -19.41
N ASP A 718 -4.64 -30.27 -19.32
CA ASP A 718 -3.39 -30.38 -20.12
C ASP A 718 -2.10 -30.70 -19.34
N TYR A 719 -2.02 -30.50 -18.02
CA TYR A 719 -0.72 -30.47 -17.31
C TYR A 719 -0.71 -30.98 -15.86
N GLN A 720 -1.84 -31.33 -15.24
CA GLN A 720 -1.88 -31.81 -13.84
C GLN A 720 -1.07 -33.11 -13.60
N ALA A 721 -0.59 -33.77 -14.66
CA ALA A 721 0.27 -34.94 -14.55
C ALA A 721 1.77 -34.64 -14.30
N ASN A 722 2.30 -33.42 -14.53
CA ASN A 722 3.77 -33.27 -14.65
C ASN A 722 4.49 -32.33 -13.64
N VAL A 723 4.02 -31.10 -13.32
CA VAL A 723 4.83 -30.14 -12.52
C VAL A 723 5.08 -30.61 -11.06
N PHE A 724 4.02 -30.96 -10.34
CA PHE A 724 4.10 -31.48 -8.95
C PHE A 724 3.65 -32.94 -8.84
N LYS A 725 3.45 -33.62 -9.98
CA LYS A 725 3.08 -35.04 -10.20
C LYS A 725 1.82 -35.57 -9.48
N SER A 726 1.32 -34.90 -8.44
CA SER A 726 0.23 -35.39 -7.61
C SER A 726 -0.43 -34.24 -6.82
N LYS A 727 -1.73 -34.05 -7.03
CA LYS A 727 -2.59 -33.19 -6.21
C LYS A 727 -2.52 -33.58 -4.73
N GLN A 728 -2.41 -34.88 -4.43
CA GLN A 728 -2.30 -35.40 -3.07
C GLN A 728 -1.01 -34.92 -2.38
N LYS A 729 0.12 -34.81 -3.10
CA LYS A 729 1.37 -34.29 -2.53
C LYS A 729 1.23 -32.82 -2.15
N ILE A 730 0.63 -31.99 -3.02
CA ILE A 730 0.37 -30.58 -2.70
C ILE A 730 -0.54 -30.44 -1.48
N GLN A 731 -1.67 -31.17 -1.44
CA GLN A 731 -2.57 -31.13 -0.28
C GLN A 731 -1.87 -31.61 1.01
N SER A 732 -1.04 -32.66 0.94
CA SER A 732 -0.23 -33.13 2.06
C SER A 732 0.78 -32.07 2.53
N THR A 733 1.42 -31.37 1.60
CA THR A 733 2.33 -30.27 1.90
C THR A 733 1.59 -29.11 2.58
N LEU A 734 0.49 -28.63 1.99
CA LEU A 734 -0.32 -27.54 2.56
C LEU A 734 -0.86 -27.89 3.94
N LYS A 735 -1.32 -29.14 4.14
CA LYS A 735 -1.73 -29.63 5.46
C LYS A 735 -0.58 -29.62 6.46
N SER A 736 0.62 -30.00 6.03
CA SER A 736 1.82 -29.95 6.88
C SER A 736 2.19 -28.52 7.27
N ILE A 737 2.11 -27.57 6.35
CA ILE A 737 2.31 -26.14 6.62
C ILE A 737 1.25 -25.64 7.61
N PHE A 738 -0.02 -25.99 7.42
CA PHE A 738 -1.07 -25.60 8.35
C PHE A 738 -0.84 -26.18 9.76
N ASP A 739 -0.57 -27.48 9.88
CA ASP A 739 -0.38 -28.13 11.18
C ASP A 739 0.85 -27.61 11.93
N LEU A 740 1.93 -27.30 11.20
CA LEU A 740 3.21 -26.91 11.78
C LEU A 740 3.37 -25.40 11.82
N ASN A 741 3.44 -24.74 10.68
CA ASN A 741 3.75 -23.31 10.59
C ASN A 741 2.63 -22.41 11.12
N VAL A 742 1.38 -22.88 11.12
CA VAL A 742 0.21 -22.14 11.63
C VAL A 742 -0.18 -22.65 13.01
N MET A 743 -0.70 -23.88 13.12
CA MET A 743 -1.30 -24.37 14.36
C MET A 743 -0.30 -24.54 15.50
N ALA A 744 0.93 -25.02 15.22
CA ALA A 744 1.96 -25.11 16.25
C ALA A 744 2.62 -23.76 16.59
N PHE A 745 2.44 -22.73 15.75
CA PHE A 745 2.94 -21.39 16.00
C PHE A 745 1.89 -20.51 16.68
N ALA A 746 2.12 -20.20 17.97
CA ALA A 746 1.20 -19.37 18.77
C ALA A 746 -0.27 -19.85 18.73
N GLY A 747 -0.49 -21.16 18.56
CA GLY A 747 -1.83 -21.76 18.51
C GLY A 747 -2.66 -21.34 17.29
N GLY A 748 -2.03 -20.99 16.15
CA GLY A 748 -2.73 -20.55 14.94
C GLY A 748 -3.18 -19.09 14.95
N GLN A 749 -2.91 -18.35 16.03
CA GLN A 749 -3.44 -16.99 16.23
C GLN A 749 -2.55 -15.87 15.66
N MET A 750 -1.49 -16.22 14.92
CA MET A 750 -0.46 -15.28 14.47
C MET A 750 -0.02 -15.51 13.01
N GLY A 751 -0.85 -16.15 12.18
CA GLY A 751 -0.47 -16.50 10.81
C GLY A 751 0.50 -17.67 10.74
N ALA A 752 1.29 -17.73 9.66
CA ALA A 752 2.26 -18.79 9.40
C ALA A 752 3.69 -18.29 9.59
N VAL A 753 4.46 -18.89 10.51
CA VAL A 753 5.90 -18.64 10.60
C VAL A 753 6.61 -19.21 9.38
N ASN A 754 7.63 -18.51 8.87
CA ASN A 754 8.28 -18.85 7.61
C ASN A 754 8.92 -20.23 7.62
N GLY A 755 9.65 -20.58 8.67
CA GLY A 755 10.30 -21.88 8.83
C GLY A 755 9.87 -22.57 10.11
N MET A 756 9.43 -23.82 9.99
CA MET A 756 9.12 -24.68 11.12
C MET A 756 9.90 -25.98 11.02
N ARG A 757 10.52 -26.40 12.12
CA ARG A 757 11.18 -27.71 12.20
C ARG A 757 10.12 -28.83 12.24
N PRO A 758 10.40 -30.03 11.71
CA PRO A 758 9.43 -31.14 11.76
C PRO A 758 8.98 -31.52 13.18
N GLU A 759 9.79 -31.17 14.19
CA GLU A 759 9.47 -31.35 15.60
C GLU A 759 8.44 -30.33 16.16
N GLY A 760 7.98 -29.37 15.35
CA GLY A 760 7.00 -28.35 15.77
C GLY A 760 7.60 -27.16 16.51
N VAL A 761 8.90 -26.87 16.29
CA VAL A 761 9.60 -25.72 16.87
C VAL A 761 10.05 -24.78 15.75
N PRO A 762 9.90 -23.44 15.88
CA PRO A 762 10.30 -22.51 14.84
C PRO A 762 11.76 -22.71 14.41
N ASP A 763 12.00 -22.65 13.11
CA ASP A 763 13.34 -22.67 12.56
C ASP A 763 14.03 -21.33 12.88
N ARG A 764 15.20 -21.42 13.52
CA ARG A 764 16.02 -20.27 13.93
C ARG A 764 17.36 -20.23 13.21
N SER A 765 17.45 -20.89 12.06
CA SER A 765 18.63 -20.84 11.19
C SER A 765 18.84 -19.44 10.61
N SER A 766 17.76 -18.69 10.41
CA SER A 766 17.77 -17.28 10.04
C SER A 766 16.83 -16.47 10.93
N VAL A 767 17.01 -15.15 10.94
CA VAL A 767 15.98 -14.23 11.45
C VAL A 767 14.70 -14.39 10.65
N GLN A 768 14.81 -14.52 9.33
CA GLN A 768 13.66 -14.61 8.44
C GLN A 768 12.91 -15.93 8.60
N SER A 769 13.56 -17.01 9.04
CA SER A 769 12.88 -18.28 9.29
C SER A 769 11.99 -18.24 10.54
N ASP A 770 12.27 -17.37 11.52
CA ASP A 770 11.49 -17.16 12.76
C ASP A 770 10.47 -16.00 12.63
N GLU A 771 10.31 -15.46 11.43
CA GLU A 771 9.37 -14.38 11.14
C GLU A 771 8.06 -14.92 10.52
N VAL A 772 6.98 -14.19 10.75
CA VAL A 772 5.75 -14.27 9.97
C VAL A 772 5.78 -13.15 8.95
N TRP A 773 5.79 -13.47 7.65
CA TRP A 773 5.69 -12.48 6.58
C TRP A 773 4.24 -12.33 6.15
N ILE A 774 3.65 -11.15 6.38
CA ILE A 774 2.20 -10.94 6.21
C ILE A 774 1.77 -11.27 4.78
N GLY A 775 2.53 -10.81 3.78
CA GLY A 775 2.18 -11.06 2.38
C GLY A 775 2.34 -12.53 1.95
N VAL A 776 3.27 -13.26 2.58
CA VAL A 776 3.41 -14.71 2.35
C VAL A 776 2.24 -15.46 2.97
N VAL A 777 1.78 -15.05 4.16
CA VAL A 777 0.60 -15.65 4.81
C VAL A 777 -0.65 -15.52 3.92
N TYR A 778 -0.88 -14.35 3.31
CA TYR A 778 -2.01 -14.17 2.41
C TYR A 778 -1.86 -14.95 1.09
N GLY A 779 -0.65 -15.05 0.52
CA GLY A 779 -0.37 -15.92 -0.63
C GLY A 779 -0.60 -17.41 -0.32
N LEU A 780 -0.13 -17.88 0.84
CA LEU A 780 -0.37 -19.24 1.33
C LEU A 780 -1.87 -19.50 1.54
N ALA A 781 -2.60 -18.56 2.13
CA ALA A 781 -4.04 -18.66 2.31
C ALA A 781 -4.77 -18.76 0.96
N ALA A 782 -4.37 -17.97 -0.04
CA ALA A 782 -4.91 -18.08 -1.40
C ALA A 782 -4.62 -19.46 -2.03
N THR A 783 -3.43 -20.01 -1.79
CA THR A 783 -3.04 -21.36 -2.24
C THR A 783 -3.92 -22.44 -1.61
N MET A 784 -4.16 -22.36 -0.30
CA MET A 784 -5.07 -23.27 0.41
C MET A 784 -6.49 -23.20 -0.15
N ILE A 785 -7.01 -22.00 -0.42
CA ILE A 785 -8.34 -21.80 -1.03
C ILE A 785 -8.42 -22.46 -2.41
N HIS A 786 -7.41 -22.25 -3.28
CA HIS A 786 -7.35 -22.89 -4.60
C HIS A 786 -7.35 -24.42 -4.55
N GLU A 787 -6.87 -25.02 -3.46
CA GLU A 787 -6.84 -26.48 -3.25
C GLU A 787 -8.01 -27.01 -2.43
N GLY A 788 -9.03 -26.19 -2.19
CA GLY A 788 -10.25 -26.56 -1.46
C GLY A 788 -10.12 -26.53 0.07
N MET A 789 -9.00 -26.05 0.61
CA MET A 789 -8.72 -25.89 2.04
C MET A 789 -9.14 -24.49 2.53
N ARG A 790 -10.40 -24.12 2.28
CA ARG A 790 -10.91 -22.76 2.54
C ARG A 790 -10.84 -22.39 4.03
N GLU A 791 -11.17 -23.32 4.91
CA GLU A 791 -11.18 -23.06 6.36
C GLU A 791 -9.76 -22.82 6.88
N GLU A 792 -8.81 -23.66 6.47
CA GLU A 792 -7.39 -23.52 6.83
C GLU A 792 -6.80 -22.22 6.29
N GLY A 793 -7.10 -21.88 5.03
CA GLY A 793 -6.67 -20.62 4.42
C GLY A 793 -7.21 -19.39 5.15
N MET A 794 -8.50 -19.39 5.47
CA MET A 794 -9.13 -18.29 6.23
C MET A 794 -8.57 -18.17 7.64
N HIS A 795 -8.40 -19.28 8.36
CA HIS A 795 -7.81 -19.29 9.72
C HIS A 795 -6.39 -18.72 9.71
N THR A 796 -5.59 -19.14 8.73
CA THR A 796 -4.20 -18.69 8.57
C THR A 796 -4.12 -17.18 8.38
N ALA A 797 -4.96 -16.61 7.50
CA ALA A 797 -5.01 -15.17 7.28
C ALA A 797 -5.62 -14.39 8.47
N GLU A 798 -6.63 -14.95 9.14
CA GLU A 798 -7.32 -14.33 10.27
C GLU A 798 -6.37 -14.05 11.44
N GLY A 799 -5.56 -15.04 11.84
CA GLY A 799 -4.59 -14.88 12.92
C GLY A 799 -3.60 -13.74 12.64
N CYS A 800 -3.24 -13.56 11.38
CA CYS A 800 -2.38 -12.46 10.95
C CYS A 800 -3.10 -11.10 11.03
N TYR A 801 -4.30 -10.97 10.49
CA TYR A 801 -5.09 -9.73 10.58
C TYR A 801 -5.34 -9.31 12.03
N ARG A 802 -5.84 -10.22 12.87
CA ARG A 802 -6.14 -9.91 14.27
C ARG A 802 -4.90 -9.47 15.04
N THR A 803 -3.77 -10.12 14.77
CA THR A 803 -2.48 -9.72 15.34
C THR A 803 -2.11 -8.29 14.94
N VAL A 804 -2.06 -7.99 13.64
CA VAL A 804 -1.57 -6.70 13.13
C VAL A 804 -2.54 -5.55 13.43
N TRP A 805 -3.82 -5.71 13.09
CA TRP A 805 -4.81 -4.65 13.09
C TRP A 805 -5.48 -4.46 14.46
N GLU A 806 -5.79 -5.55 15.17
CA GLU A 806 -6.54 -5.48 16.42
C GLU A 806 -5.62 -5.41 17.65
N ARG A 807 -4.57 -6.22 17.69
CA ARG A 807 -3.74 -6.38 18.90
C ARG A 807 -2.52 -5.46 18.94
N LEU A 808 -1.80 -5.35 17.82
CA LEU A 808 -0.54 -4.60 17.74
C LEU A 808 -0.70 -3.15 17.29
N GLY A 809 -1.89 -2.73 16.85
CA GLY A 809 -2.16 -1.35 16.44
C GLY A 809 -1.36 -0.89 15.22
N MET A 810 -1.14 -1.81 14.27
CA MET A 810 -0.39 -1.57 13.03
C MET A 810 -1.30 -1.29 11.82
N ALA A 811 -2.57 -0.92 12.06
CA ALA A 811 -3.48 -0.47 11.01
C ALA A 811 -2.85 0.68 10.20
N PHE A 812 -2.96 0.60 8.86
CA PHE A 812 -2.37 1.57 7.90
C PHE A 812 -0.83 1.73 8.01
N GLN A 813 -0.17 0.72 8.56
CA GLN A 813 1.28 0.59 8.60
C GLN A 813 1.70 -0.88 8.66
N THR A 814 0.90 -1.76 8.04
CA THR A 814 1.11 -3.20 8.02
C THR A 814 2.57 -3.51 7.65
N PRO A 815 3.32 -4.24 8.51
CA PRO A 815 4.73 -4.45 8.26
C PRO A 815 4.98 -5.56 7.23
N GLU A 816 6.24 -5.73 6.83
CA GLU A 816 6.68 -6.96 6.15
C GLU A 816 6.54 -8.16 7.09
N ALA A 817 7.06 -8.01 8.32
CA ALA A 817 7.20 -9.13 9.23
C ALA A 817 7.04 -8.80 10.71
N TYR A 818 6.72 -9.84 11.48
CA TYR A 818 6.84 -9.87 12.94
C TYR A 818 7.20 -11.28 13.45
N CYS A 819 7.81 -11.36 14.63
CA CYS A 819 8.07 -12.64 15.31
C CYS A 819 6.96 -12.95 16.33
N GLU A 820 7.00 -14.11 17.00
CA GLU A 820 6.03 -14.43 18.06
C GLU A 820 5.99 -13.31 19.13
N LYS A 821 7.17 -12.79 19.52
CA LYS A 821 7.29 -11.80 20.60
C LYS A 821 8.19 -10.63 20.21
N ASN A 822 7.88 -9.47 20.81
CA ASN A 822 8.71 -8.27 20.93
C ASN A 822 9.07 -7.49 19.65
N ILE A 823 9.13 -8.14 18.49
CA ILE A 823 9.81 -7.57 17.31
C ILE A 823 8.87 -7.49 16.10
N TYR A 824 9.03 -6.43 15.30
CA TYR A 824 8.52 -6.28 13.93
C TYR A 824 9.65 -5.81 13.01
N ARG A 825 9.44 -5.91 11.69
CA ARG A 825 10.36 -5.41 10.68
C ARG A 825 9.63 -4.78 9.50
N SER A 826 10.12 -3.60 9.08
CA SER A 826 9.66 -2.82 7.93
C SER A 826 8.19 -2.45 7.96
N LEU A 827 7.83 -1.34 8.60
CA LEU A 827 6.46 -0.81 8.64
C LEU A 827 5.99 -0.28 7.28
N ALA A 828 4.67 -0.36 7.09
CA ALA A 828 3.96 0.06 5.88
C ALA A 828 4.62 -0.50 4.63
N TYR A 829 4.29 -1.75 4.32
CA TYR A 829 4.98 -2.57 3.34
C TYR A 829 4.04 -3.00 2.20
N MET A 830 4.61 -3.29 1.03
CA MET A 830 3.83 -3.58 -0.17
C MET A 830 3.26 -5.01 -0.21
N ARG A 831 4.01 -5.99 0.31
CA ARG A 831 3.68 -7.43 0.21
C ARG A 831 2.28 -7.80 0.73
N PRO A 832 1.75 -7.20 1.82
CA PRO A 832 0.39 -7.43 2.32
C PRO A 832 -0.75 -7.20 1.31
N LEU A 833 -0.52 -6.46 0.21
CA LEU A 833 -1.50 -6.33 -0.88
C LEU A 833 -1.90 -7.67 -1.51
N SER A 834 -1.11 -8.72 -1.28
CA SER A 834 -1.42 -10.13 -1.62
C SER A 834 -2.71 -10.69 -1.03
N ILE A 835 -3.36 -10.02 -0.07
CA ILE A 835 -4.72 -10.38 0.34
C ILE A 835 -5.70 -10.43 -0.85
N TRP A 836 -5.43 -9.66 -1.91
CA TRP A 836 -6.19 -9.71 -3.16
C TRP A 836 -6.03 -11.03 -3.93
N ALA A 837 -4.94 -11.77 -3.72
CA ALA A 837 -4.81 -13.13 -4.24
C ALA A 837 -5.83 -14.09 -3.61
N MET A 838 -6.20 -13.90 -2.34
CA MET A 838 -7.28 -14.67 -1.73
C MET A 838 -8.62 -14.38 -2.41
N GLN A 839 -8.89 -13.10 -2.73
CA GLN A 839 -10.12 -12.72 -3.44
C GLN A 839 -10.16 -13.35 -4.84
N LEU A 840 -9.02 -13.37 -5.55
CA LEU A 840 -8.91 -14.08 -6.82
C LEU A 840 -9.23 -15.58 -6.67
N ALA A 841 -8.65 -16.25 -5.67
CA ALA A 841 -8.89 -17.67 -5.41
C ALA A 841 -10.36 -17.97 -5.09
N LEU A 842 -11.00 -17.14 -4.28
CA LEU A 842 -12.43 -17.24 -3.95
C LEU A 842 -13.30 -17.07 -5.20
N ASN A 843 -13.02 -16.05 -6.02
CA ASN A 843 -13.75 -15.78 -7.26
C ASN A 843 -13.63 -16.95 -8.26
N MET A 844 -12.44 -17.54 -8.39
CA MET A 844 -12.23 -18.69 -9.27
C MET A 844 -12.99 -19.93 -8.76
N THR A 845 -12.91 -20.23 -7.47
CA THR A 845 -13.58 -21.40 -6.87
C THR A 845 -15.10 -21.32 -7.00
N GLN A 846 -15.69 -20.11 -6.91
CA GLN A 846 -17.13 -19.90 -7.11
C GLN A 846 -17.56 -20.18 -8.56
N LYS A 847 -16.73 -19.83 -9.55
CA LYS A 847 -17.02 -20.11 -10.96
C LYS A 847 -17.04 -21.60 -11.27
N ASP A 848 -16.11 -22.36 -10.68
CA ASP A 848 -16.03 -23.82 -10.84
C ASP A 848 -17.22 -24.56 -10.20
N GLN A 849 -17.90 -23.93 -9.24
CA GLN A 849 -19.08 -24.49 -8.54
C GLN A 849 -20.42 -24.06 -9.13
N ALA A 850 -20.46 -23.10 -10.06
CA ALA A 850 -21.69 -22.72 -10.73
C ALA A 850 -22.10 -23.82 -11.74
N PRO A 851 -23.33 -24.36 -11.68
CA PRO A 851 -23.74 -25.37 -12.65
C PRO A 851 -23.70 -24.76 -14.04
N THR A 852 -22.93 -25.39 -14.93
CA THR A 852 -23.02 -25.15 -16.38
C THR A 852 -24.47 -25.37 -16.78
N THR A 853 -25.20 -24.28 -17.01
CA THR A 853 -26.49 -24.35 -17.67
C THR A 853 -26.17 -24.83 -19.08
N GLY A 854 -26.47 -26.10 -19.32
CA GLY A 854 -26.26 -26.70 -20.62
C GLY A 854 -27.01 -25.88 -21.66
N ASP A 855 -26.29 -25.45 -22.70
CA ASP A 855 -26.91 -25.13 -23.98
C ASP A 855 -27.68 -26.38 -24.42
N SER A 856 -28.98 -26.37 -24.18
CA SER A 856 -29.90 -27.26 -24.85
C SER A 856 -30.07 -26.71 -26.26
N ASP A 857 -29.49 -27.42 -27.23
CA ASP A 857 -29.94 -27.46 -28.60
C ASP A 857 -31.48 -27.45 -28.65
N GLU A 858 -32.08 -26.37 -29.14
CA GLU A 858 -33.41 -26.43 -29.74
C GLU A 858 -33.37 -25.91 -31.18
N VAL A 859 -33.38 -26.90 -32.06
CA VAL A 859 -33.73 -26.86 -33.48
C VAL A 859 -35.22 -26.53 -33.64
N GLY A 860 -35.55 -25.66 -34.59
CA GLY A 860 -36.89 -25.48 -35.19
C GLY A 860 -37.30 -24.01 -35.25
N THR A 861 -37.55 -23.36 -36.39
CA THR A 861 -37.85 -23.78 -37.78
C THR A 861 -37.47 -22.64 -38.71
#